data_AF-A0A7C3CCL1-F1
#
_entry.id   AF-A0A7C3CCL1-F1
#
_cell.length_a   1.000
_cell.length_b   1.000
_cell.length_c   1.000
_cell.angle_alpha   90.00
_cell.angle_beta   90.00
_cell.angle_gamma   90.00
#
_symmetry.space_group_name_H-M   'P 1'
#
loop_
_entity.id
_entity.type
_entity.pdbx_description
1 polymer ?
#
loop_
_entity_poly.entity_id
_entity_poly.type
_entity_poly.pdbx_seq_one_letter_code
_entity_poly.pdbx_strand_id
1 'polypeptide(L)'
;MSAATTISKAQPTQPTQDYDFLRAEGLKYIEQFGSDLWTDYNSHDPGITILEMLCYAITDLGYRTAYPIEDLLASESNNLENMHSQFLSAAKILPSAPVTENDFRKLFIDIPQVKNAWVQRAKVPFLVDCKESKIVRRLTNARHPSKSFELNGLYHILLELDENLTKAKTREVKNLVRSVFHQNRNLCEDLEKITLVPQQPIMICADLELANDADIETVYAQILFDIEQYLTPNIKRYSVKDLLKKGIPAEQIFEGPLLKNGFIDDEELENSRLRKEVFTSDIMRVIMNVKGVLAIRKIFLNYSNPADRPPKAVVEKQGYKWCLKIKEGHQPVLDLTHSILNQQQSRPTPNLETPKTVFNFYKELLPFVPDEAERNQKLLDLHEAEKQDLVAVASTEQDLPMPLGKFRNVESYSSIQNDFPQTYGIGQAGLASNVSTSRKAKAKQLKGFLLFFDQILANYFSQLSHLPQLLSANNGNRKSFFSQKIKGIKGIESIFQNYDGLDEILTQVTAEREDSVATDIFTQRKNQLLDHLLARFGESFNDYVILMHRLFQRKRAARELIRDKIDFIKEYETISKHRAKGFDYCNNTFTNLAGKIVKNKIWYDQNDVGIPTAEINVAGIVHRAARLAGIPNYKRRNLAHIEYNIYQEKDDDDKNELRWRVVDTDKRKILLSGSVQYTDENAAIAEMRNSVKLAMNQDNYELLKTIDDRFYFNIVDAEGEVVGRRIEYFATSDLRLDAIEYVVDFLNEKFSEEGFYVIEHTLLRPRKSTDNFLPVCTEADCKTCETLDPYSFRVSIVFPGFTPRFSNLDFRKYMEKIIREELPAHVLARICWVGEKHMGSLEKQYHKWLSYAQKNCNSPRLNNKSLNNLIDVLQEIHTVYPSGTLHDCEDGDEVNPIVLGQTHIGNQDEIIKTNEN
;
A
#
# COMPACT_ATOMS: atom_id res chain seq x y z
N MET A 1 45.65 3.19 -21.28
CA MET A 1 45.42 4.30 -22.23
C MET A 1 43.92 4.39 -22.43
N SER A 2 43.28 5.48 -22.01
CA SER A 2 41.88 5.74 -22.37
C SER A 2 41.78 5.89 -23.88
N ALA A 3 40.84 5.19 -24.50
CA ALA A 3 40.55 5.34 -25.93
C ALA A 3 40.27 6.83 -26.22
N ALA A 4 40.89 7.38 -27.26
CA ALA A 4 40.64 8.76 -27.67
C ALA A 4 39.14 8.92 -28.01
N THR A 5 38.48 9.86 -27.34
CA THR A 5 37.09 10.21 -27.62
C THR A 5 37.03 10.75 -29.05
N THR A 6 36.42 10.00 -29.95
CA THR A 6 36.22 10.41 -31.35
C THR A 6 34.75 10.76 -31.55
N ILE A 7 34.49 11.87 -32.26
CA ILE A 7 33.13 12.25 -32.65
C ILE A 7 32.68 11.29 -33.75
N SER A 8 31.51 10.66 -33.57
CA SER A 8 30.95 9.76 -34.59
C SER A 8 30.73 10.52 -35.89
N LYS A 9 31.08 9.90 -37.02
CA LYS A 9 30.79 10.40 -38.37
C LYS A 9 29.43 9.94 -38.89
N ALA A 10 28.72 9.10 -38.13
CA ALA A 10 27.38 8.64 -38.51
C ALA A 10 26.40 9.82 -38.43
N GLN A 11 25.50 9.92 -39.42
CA GLN A 11 24.44 10.92 -39.35
C GLN A 11 23.55 10.66 -38.14
N PRO A 12 23.10 11.72 -37.44
CA PRO A 12 22.15 11.59 -36.35
C PRO A 12 20.87 10.92 -36.81
N THR A 13 20.30 10.05 -35.98
CA THR A 13 19.05 9.36 -36.30
C THR A 13 17.81 10.23 -36.08
N GLN A 14 17.93 11.25 -35.24
CA GLN A 14 16.85 12.19 -34.96
C GLN A 14 17.02 13.47 -35.80
N PRO A 15 16.00 13.90 -36.56
CA PRO A 15 16.10 15.10 -37.39
C PRO A 15 16.46 16.36 -36.60
N THR A 16 16.07 16.44 -35.33
CA THR A 16 16.38 17.56 -34.43
C THR A 16 17.86 17.63 -34.03
N GLN A 17 18.64 16.59 -34.29
CA GLN A 17 20.08 16.54 -34.05
C GLN A 17 20.90 16.75 -35.33
N ASP A 18 20.23 16.77 -36.49
CA ASP A 18 20.85 16.98 -37.78
C ASP A 18 20.74 18.46 -38.15
N TYR A 19 21.87 19.16 -38.04
CA TYR A 19 21.99 20.57 -38.37
C TYR A 19 21.61 20.86 -39.84
N ASP A 20 22.07 20.02 -40.78
CA ASP A 20 21.85 20.24 -42.21
C ASP A 20 20.38 20.06 -42.55
N PHE A 21 19.72 19.08 -41.92
CA PHE A 21 18.28 18.91 -42.01
C PHE A 21 17.52 20.15 -41.48
N LEU A 22 17.85 20.61 -40.27
CA LEU A 22 17.20 21.79 -39.67
C LEU A 22 17.37 23.04 -40.53
N ARG A 23 18.57 23.22 -41.11
CA ARG A 23 18.87 24.32 -42.02
C ARG A 23 18.05 24.23 -43.31
N ALA A 24 17.95 23.04 -43.90
CA ALA A 24 17.16 22.82 -45.11
C ALA A 24 15.66 23.08 -44.88
N GLU A 25 15.08 22.62 -43.77
CA GLU A 25 13.69 22.93 -43.43
C GLU A 25 13.48 24.42 -43.10
N GLY A 26 14.42 25.05 -42.40
CA GLY A 26 14.38 26.49 -42.17
C GLY A 26 14.36 27.31 -43.45
N LEU A 27 15.21 26.95 -44.43
CA LEU A 27 15.23 27.58 -45.76
C LEU A 27 13.91 27.39 -46.50
N LYS A 28 13.35 26.19 -46.45
CA LYS A 28 12.04 25.89 -47.05
C LYS A 28 10.92 26.76 -46.47
N TYR A 29 10.92 27.00 -45.16
CA TYR A 29 9.97 27.94 -44.55
C TYR A 29 10.18 29.38 -45.02
N ILE A 30 11.44 29.83 -45.16
CA ILE A 30 11.75 31.16 -45.68
C ILE A 30 11.30 31.30 -47.14
N GLU A 31 11.57 30.32 -47.99
CA GLU A 31 11.11 30.30 -49.38
C GLU A 31 9.58 30.33 -49.47
N GLN A 32 8.90 29.53 -48.65
CA GLN A 32 7.44 29.45 -48.65
C GLN A 32 6.77 30.75 -48.19
N PHE A 33 7.28 31.41 -47.15
CA PHE A 33 6.65 32.58 -46.56
C PHE A 33 7.20 33.92 -47.07
N GLY A 34 8.42 33.93 -47.62
CA GLY A 34 9.18 35.14 -47.87
C GLY A 34 9.70 35.32 -49.30
N SER A 35 9.50 34.36 -50.22
CA SER A 35 10.07 34.42 -51.58
C SER A 35 9.68 35.64 -52.41
N ASP A 36 8.55 36.28 -52.12
CA ASP A 36 8.12 37.52 -52.77
C ASP A 36 8.98 38.75 -52.36
N LEU A 37 9.64 38.71 -51.20
CA LEU A 37 10.39 39.84 -50.61
C LEU A 37 11.88 39.54 -50.39
N TRP A 38 12.23 38.31 -50.05
CA TRP A 38 13.58 37.88 -49.73
C TRP A 38 13.97 36.73 -50.67
N THR A 39 14.85 37.02 -51.63
CA THR A 39 15.22 36.11 -52.73
C THR A 39 16.68 35.62 -52.66
N ASP A 40 17.47 36.12 -51.70
CA ASP A 40 18.88 35.74 -51.53
C ASP A 40 19.05 34.83 -50.30
N TYR A 41 19.33 33.56 -50.56
CA TYR A 41 19.47 32.52 -49.53
C TYR A 41 20.92 32.07 -49.31
N ASN A 42 21.89 32.89 -49.76
CA ASN A 42 23.30 32.56 -49.63
C ASN A 42 23.83 32.85 -48.21
N SER A 43 24.94 32.20 -47.84
CA SER A 43 25.56 32.31 -46.51
C SER A 43 26.10 33.70 -46.16
N HIS A 44 26.22 34.61 -47.13
CA HIS A 44 26.62 35.99 -46.87
C HIS A 44 25.45 36.87 -46.39
N ASP A 45 24.21 36.40 -46.54
CA ASP A 45 23.03 37.09 -46.06
C ASP A 45 22.93 36.97 -44.51
N PRO A 46 22.80 38.08 -43.77
CA PRO A 46 22.68 38.06 -42.31
C PRO A 46 21.47 37.30 -41.78
N GLY A 47 20.35 37.26 -42.51
CA GLY A 47 19.17 36.49 -42.14
C GLY A 47 19.43 34.98 -42.22
N ILE A 48 20.20 34.53 -43.22
CA ILE A 48 20.64 33.13 -43.31
C ILE A 48 21.63 32.80 -42.19
N THR A 49 22.53 33.73 -41.84
CA THR A 49 23.40 33.55 -40.66
C THR A 49 22.58 33.39 -39.37
N ILE A 50 21.50 34.17 -39.20
CA ILE A 50 20.60 34.03 -38.03
C ILE A 50 19.92 32.66 -38.02
N LEU A 51 19.40 32.21 -39.18
CA LEU A 51 18.81 30.87 -39.30
C LEU A 51 19.82 29.80 -38.88
N GLU A 52 21.05 29.87 -39.39
CA GLU A 52 22.13 28.94 -39.09
C GLU A 52 22.44 28.88 -37.59
N MET A 53 22.46 30.02 -36.89
CA MET A 53 22.65 30.06 -35.43
C MET A 53 21.47 29.44 -34.67
N LEU A 54 20.24 29.66 -35.13
CA LEU A 54 19.05 29.03 -34.55
C LEU A 54 19.05 27.51 -34.76
N CYS A 55 19.41 27.03 -35.95
CA CYS A 55 19.56 25.61 -36.23
C CYS A 55 20.59 24.96 -35.31
N TYR A 56 21.71 25.62 -35.04
CA TYR A 56 22.71 25.14 -34.09
C TYR A 56 22.16 25.04 -32.66
N ALA A 57 21.44 26.06 -32.19
CA ALA A 57 20.83 26.04 -30.85
C ALA A 57 19.74 24.97 -30.70
N ILE A 58 18.92 24.75 -31.74
CA ILE A 58 17.92 23.67 -31.78
C ILE A 58 18.61 22.30 -31.79
N THR A 59 19.78 22.18 -32.44
CA THR A 59 20.58 20.94 -32.42
C THR A 59 21.02 20.59 -31.01
N ASP A 60 21.44 21.57 -30.20
CA ASP A 60 21.77 21.35 -28.78
C ASP A 60 20.51 20.93 -27.97
N LEU A 61 19.38 21.60 -28.17
CA LEU A 61 18.12 21.19 -27.53
C LEU A 61 17.74 19.76 -27.89
N GLY A 62 17.78 19.40 -29.19
CA GLY A 62 17.51 18.05 -29.69
C GLY A 62 18.47 17.00 -29.12
N TYR A 63 19.74 17.35 -28.96
CA TYR A 63 20.74 16.50 -28.32
C TYR A 63 20.41 16.25 -26.84
N ARG A 64 20.06 17.29 -26.07
CA ARG A 64 19.72 17.14 -24.64
C ARG A 64 18.40 16.42 -24.40
N THR A 65 17.40 16.64 -25.25
CA THR A 65 16.12 15.91 -25.17
C THR A 65 16.27 14.40 -25.42
N ALA A 66 17.35 13.99 -26.08
CA ALA A 66 17.64 12.60 -26.39
C ALA A 66 18.54 11.91 -25.35
N TYR A 67 18.87 12.57 -24.25
CA TYR A 67 19.54 11.88 -23.14
C TYR A 67 18.66 10.73 -22.62
N PRO A 68 19.28 9.65 -22.10
CA PRO A 68 18.55 8.59 -21.44
C PRO A 68 17.62 9.16 -20.36
N ILE A 69 16.44 8.57 -20.20
CA ILE A 69 15.42 9.11 -19.28
C ILE A 69 15.93 9.13 -17.85
N GLU A 70 16.76 8.15 -17.47
CA GLU A 70 17.43 8.08 -16.18
C GLU A 70 18.39 9.25 -15.93
N ASP A 71 19.03 9.81 -16.98
CA ASP A 71 19.88 11.00 -16.90
C ASP A 71 19.04 12.28 -16.76
N LEU A 72 17.90 12.36 -17.46
CA LEU A 72 16.96 13.49 -17.39
C LEU A 72 16.24 13.57 -16.04
N LEU A 73 16.04 12.43 -15.39
CA LEU A 73 15.41 12.32 -14.09
C LEU A 73 16.41 12.33 -12.92
N ALA A 74 17.71 12.28 -13.22
CA ALA A 74 18.74 12.23 -12.20
C ALA A 74 18.84 13.55 -11.43
N SER A 75 19.02 13.46 -10.12
CA SER A 75 19.32 14.61 -9.25
C SER A 75 20.82 14.73 -8.99
N GLU A 76 21.31 15.97 -8.82
CA GLU A 76 22.72 16.25 -8.47
C GLU A 76 23.12 15.63 -7.13
N SER A 77 22.22 15.65 -6.16
CA SER A 77 22.39 15.06 -4.83
C SER A 77 21.26 14.07 -4.54
N ASN A 78 21.56 13.07 -3.70
CA ASN A 78 20.61 12.04 -3.24
C ASN A 78 19.80 11.39 -4.37
N ASN A 79 20.45 11.09 -5.50
CA ASN A 79 19.77 10.61 -6.71
C ASN A 79 18.87 9.38 -6.47
N LEU A 80 19.36 8.40 -5.69
CA LEU A 80 18.59 7.20 -5.37
C LEU A 80 17.31 7.51 -4.57
N GLU A 81 17.41 8.37 -3.56
CA GLU A 81 16.27 8.74 -2.70
C GLU A 81 15.24 9.55 -3.50
N ASN A 82 15.69 10.50 -4.32
CA ASN A 82 14.82 11.29 -5.19
C ASN A 82 14.11 10.42 -6.23
N MET A 83 14.80 9.45 -6.82
CA MET A 83 14.18 8.46 -7.71
C MET A 83 13.09 7.65 -7.00
N HIS A 84 13.32 7.22 -5.76
CA HIS A 84 12.31 6.50 -4.97
C HIS A 84 11.17 7.36 -4.44
N SER A 85 11.33 8.69 -4.40
CA SER A 85 10.22 9.61 -4.12
C SER A 85 9.19 9.65 -5.26
N GLN A 86 9.59 9.26 -6.47
CA GLN A 86 8.77 9.29 -7.67
C GLN A 86 8.36 7.88 -8.15
N PHE A 87 9.25 6.89 -8.04
CA PHE A 87 9.04 5.54 -8.53
C PHE A 87 9.19 4.49 -7.42
N LEU A 88 8.21 3.61 -7.35
CA LEU A 88 8.24 2.46 -6.46
C LEU A 88 9.22 1.40 -6.99
N SER A 89 10.00 0.79 -6.10
CA SER A 89 10.87 -0.33 -6.45
C SER A 89 10.07 -1.63 -6.64
N ALA A 90 10.70 -2.65 -7.20
CA ALA A 90 10.06 -3.94 -7.41
C ALA A 90 9.57 -4.55 -6.09
N ALA A 91 10.39 -4.52 -5.03
CA ALA A 91 10.00 -5.01 -3.70
C ALA A 91 8.85 -4.21 -3.05
N LYS A 92 8.53 -3.01 -3.54
CA LYS A 92 7.39 -2.21 -3.05
C LYS A 92 6.11 -2.43 -3.84
N ILE A 93 6.20 -2.59 -5.16
CA ILE A 93 5.03 -2.60 -6.05
C ILE A 93 4.52 -4.00 -6.41
N LEU A 94 5.41 -5.00 -6.50
CA LEU A 94 5.04 -6.35 -6.93
C LEU A 94 4.47 -7.22 -5.78
N PRO A 95 5.01 -7.18 -4.55
CA PRO A 95 4.51 -8.03 -3.47
C PRO A 95 3.08 -7.72 -3.04
N SER A 96 2.32 -8.78 -2.76
CA SER A 96 0.97 -8.71 -2.19
C SER A 96 0.96 -9.04 -0.69
N ALA A 97 -0.16 -8.76 -0.01
CA ALA A 97 -0.44 -9.40 1.27
C ALA A 97 -0.61 -10.93 1.08
N PRO A 98 -0.38 -11.76 2.11
CA PRO A 98 -0.56 -13.20 1.98
C PRO A 98 -2.03 -13.57 1.78
N VAL A 99 -2.35 -14.31 0.72
CA VAL A 99 -3.72 -14.77 0.45
C VAL A 99 -3.80 -16.28 0.48
N THR A 100 -2.76 -16.97 0.00
CA THR A 100 -2.74 -18.42 -0.14
C THR A 100 -2.16 -19.13 1.09
N GLU A 101 -2.37 -20.44 1.18
CA GLU A 101 -1.71 -21.29 2.19
C GLU A 101 -0.19 -21.14 2.12
N ASN A 102 0.37 -21.12 0.91
CA ASN A 102 1.82 -21.01 0.69
C ASN A 102 2.35 -19.64 1.09
N ASP A 103 1.61 -18.56 0.89
CA ASP A 103 2.00 -17.21 1.34
C ASP A 103 2.13 -17.14 2.86
N PHE A 104 1.11 -17.60 3.59
CA PHE A 104 1.17 -17.65 5.05
C PHE A 104 2.29 -18.57 5.53
N ARG A 105 2.48 -19.69 4.85
CA ARG A 105 3.57 -20.63 5.13
C ARG A 105 4.94 -19.95 4.96
N LYS A 106 5.20 -19.25 3.85
CA LYS A 106 6.40 -18.46 3.60
C LYS A 106 6.64 -17.44 4.73
N LEU A 107 5.60 -16.71 5.14
CA LEU A 107 5.68 -15.76 6.26
C LEU A 107 6.05 -16.42 7.59
N PHE A 108 5.53 -17.60 7.88
CA PHE A 108 5.85 -18.30 9.13
C PHE A 108 7.26 -18.89 9.11
N ILE A 109 7.72 -19.41 7.98
CA ILE A 109 9.10 -19.88 7.80
C ILE A 109 10.09 -18.72 7.92
N ASP A 110 9.68 -17.50 7.59
CA ASP A 110 10.48 -16.28 7.80
C ASP A 110 10.67 -15.89 9.27
N ILE A 111 9.96 -16.54 10.19
CA ILE A 111 10.15 -16.36 11.62
C ILE A 111 11.34 -17.22 12.08
N PRO A 112 12.32 -16.64 12.80
CA PRO A 112 13.41 -17.41 13.37
C PRO A 112 12.90 -18.62 14.16
N GLN A 113 13.61 -19.74 14.06
CA GLN A 113 13.28 -21.01 14.72
C GLN A 113 12.05 -21.77 14.18
N VAL A 114 11.44 -21.33 13.08
CA VAL A 114 10.41 -22.09 12.36
C VAL A 114 11.05 -22.74 11.13
N LYS A 115 11.16 -24.08 11.12
CA LYS A 115 11.62 -24.82 9.94
C LYS A 115 10.56 -24.85 8.85
N ASN A 116 9.30 -25.13 9.26
CA ASN A 116 8.17 -25.29 8.35
C ASN A 116 6.85 -25.01 9.07
N ALA A 117 5.80 -24.74 8.30
CA ALA A 117 4.45 -24.52 8.80
C ALA A 117 3.40 -25.04 7.81
N TRP A 118 2.23 -25.44 8.30
CA TRP A 118 1.10 -25.81 7.45
C TRP A 118 -0.17 -25.16 7.97
N VAL A 119 -0.93 -24.55 7.06
CA VAL A 119 -2.18 -23.86 7.39
C VAL A 119 -3.33 -24.75 6.96
N GLN A 120 -4.08 -25.25 7.94
CA GLN A 120 -5.21 -26.15 7.71
C GLN A 120 -6.51 -25.47 8.09
N ARG A 121 -7.60 -25.80 7.38
CA ARG A 121 -8.93 -25.36 7.79
C ARG A 121 -9.31 -25.98 9.14
N ALA A 122 -9.73 -25.15 10.09
CA ALA A 122 -10.29 -25.59 11.36
C ALA A 122 -11.76 -25.99 11.20
N LYS A 123 -12.12 -27.15 11.76
CA LYS A 123 -13.51 -27.63 11.81
C LYS A 123 -14.15 -27.19 13.12
N VAL A 124 -15.06 -26.20 13.06
CA VAL A 124 -15.79 -25.67 14.22
C VAL A 124 -17.29 -25.84 13.97
N PRO A 125 -17.91 -26.94 14.46
CA PRO A 125 -19.31 -27.21 14.23
C PRO A 125 -20.23 -26.44 15.18
N PHE A 126 -21.36 -25.97 14.65
CA PHE A 126 -22.49 -25.41 15.38
C PHE A 126 -23.79 -26.11 14.99
N LEU A 127 -24.81 -25.97 15.85
CA LEU A 127 -26.15 -26.47 15.62
C LEU A 127 -27.12 -25.28 15.56
N VAL A 128 -28.13 -25.36 14.72
CA VAL A 128 -29.29 -24.46 14.75
C VAL A 128 -30.46 -25.22 15.36
N ASP A 129 -31.01 -24.69 16.45
CA ASP A 129 -32.31 -25.10 16.98
C ASP A 129 -33.40 -24.42 16.14
N CYS A 130 -34.04 -25.19 15.27
CA CYS A 130 -34.99 -24.69 14.28
C CYS A 130 -36.30 -24.23 14.92
N LYS A 131 -36.65 -24.73 16.11
CA LYS A 131 -37.89 -24.35 16.80
C LYS A 131 -37.74 -23.00 17.49
N GLU A 132 -36.56 -22.75 18.06
CA GLU A 132 -36.24 -21.52 18.79
C GLU A 132 -35.57 -20.46 17.90
N SER A 133 -35.30 -20.81 16.63
CA SER A 133 -34.55 -20.00 15.66
C SER A 133 -33.22 -19.48 16.19
N LYS A 134 -32.47 -20.33 16.91
CA LYS A 134 -31.23 -19.95 17.61
C LYS A 134 -30.09 -20.90 17.28
N ILE A 135 -28.89 -20.34 17.09
CA ILE A 135 -27.66 -21.14 17.04
C ILE A 135 -27.30 -21.55 18.47
N VAL A 136 -26.94 -22.82 18.65
CA VAL A 136 -26.50 -23.40 19.91
C VAL A 136 -25.30 -24.31 19.70
N ARG A 137 -24.48 -24.49 20.72
CA ARG A 137 -23.39 -25.50 20.71
C ARG A 137 -23.90 -26.90 20.99
N ARG A 138 -25.00 -26.98 21.75
CA ARG A 138 -25.69 -28.22 22.11
C ARG A 138 -27.16 -27.88 22.27
N LEU A 139 -28.04 -28.74 21.77
CA LEU A 139 -29.48 -28.58 21.94
C LEU A 139 -29.84 -28.61 23.43
N THR A 140 -30.67 -27.66 23.85
CA THR A 140 -31.32 -27.65 25.16
C THR A 140 -32.35 -28.77 25.25
N ASN A 141 -33.02 -29.10 24.15
CA ASN A 141 -33.96 -30.21 24.03
C ASN A 141 -33.63 -31.07 22.81
N ALA A 142 -33.25 -32.33 23.04
CA ALA A 142 -32.89 -33.28 21.98
C ALA A 142 -34.03 -33.61 21.00
N ARG A 143 -35.29 -33.26 21.32
CA ARG A 143 -36.44 -33.45 20.42
C ARG A 143 -36.64 -32.31 19.42
N HIS A 144 -35.93 -31.19 19.57
CA HIS A 144 -36.06 -30.07 18.63
C HIS A 144 -35.44 -30.44 17.28
N PRO A 145 -36.09 -30.10 16.15
CA PRO A 145 -35.47 -30.23 14.84
C PRO A 145 -34.21 -29.36 14.80
N SER A 146 -33.12 -29.89 14.24
CA SER A 146 -31.84 -29.19 14.18
C SER A 146 -31.08 -29.46 12.89
N LYS A 147 -30.27 -28.48 12.49
CA LYS A 147 -29.31 -28.60 11.40
C LYS A 147 -27.93 -28.20 11.90
N SER A 148 -26.90 -28.96 11.50
CA SER A 148 -25.50 -28.64 11.79
C SER A 148 -24.86 -27.88 10.63
N PHE A 149 -24.00 -26.93 10.95
CA PHE A 149 -23.11 -26.30 9.97
C PHE A 149 -21.72 -26.11 10.57
N GLU A 150 -20.70 -26.02 9.73
CA GLU A 150 -19.32 -25.75 10.14
C GLU A 150 -18.92 -24.34 9.69
N LEU A 151 -18.27 -23.59 10.59
CA LEU A 151 -17.70 -22.30 10.20
C LEU A 151 -16.59 -22.48 9.15
N ASN A 152 -16.53 -21.52 8.23
CA ASN A 152 -15.46 -21.36 7.26
C ASN A 152 -14.58 -20.17 7.67
N GLY A 153 -13.42 -20.04 7.02
CA GLY A 153 -12.48 -18.95 7.30
C GLY A 153 -11.77 -19.06 8.65
N LEU A 154 -11.76 -20.23 9.31
CA LEU A 154 -10.99 -20.46 10.53
C LEU A 154 -9.83 -21.41 10.25
N TYR A 155 -8.65 -21.11 10.79
CA TYR A 155 -7.44 -21.89 10.54
C TYR A 155 -6.82 -22.51 11.78
N HIS A 156 -6.21 -23.68 11.57
CA HIS A 156 -5.32 -24.37 12.48
C HIS A 156 -3.93 -24.43 11.85
N ILE A 157 -2.95 -23.83 12.51
CA ILE A 157 -1.55 -23.85 12.06
C ILE A 157 -0.81 -25.01 12.75
N LEU A 158 -0.17 -25.86 11.97
CA LEU A 158 0.82 -26.84 12.41
C LEU A 158 2.22 -26.24 12.22
N LEU A 159 3.06 -26.31 13.25
CA LEU A 159 4.42 -25.78 13.21
C LEU A 159 5.45 -26.90 13.39
N GLU A 160 6.47 -26.85 12.54
CA GLU A 160 7.74 -27.53 12.72
C GLU A 160 8.78 -26.48 13.14
N LEU A 161 9.46 -26.73 14.26
CA LEU A 161 10.41 -25.80 14.84
C LEU A 161 11.82 -26.37 14.78
N ASP A 162 12.80 -25.47 14.94
CA ASP A 162 14.18 -25.87 15.17
C ASP A 162 14.30 -26.82 16.36
N GLU A 163 15.29 -27.68 16.30
CA GLU A 163 15.62 -28.56 17.41
C GLU A 163 16.16 -27.77 18.61
N ASN A 164 16.14 -28.40 19.78
CA ASN A 164 16.75 -27.89 21.01
C ASN A 164 16.07 -26.64 21.62
N LEU A 165 14.79 -26.36 21.29
CA LEU A 165 14.06 -25.24 21.88
C LEU A 165 13.50 -25.53 23.27
N THR A 166 13.64 -24.56 24.19
CA THR A 166 12.98 -24.63 25.50
C THR A 166 11.46 -24.46 25.37
N LYS A 167 10.68 -24.95 26.35
CA LYS A 167 9.22 -24.72 26.41
C LYS A 167 8.86 -23.23 26.40
N ALA A 168 9.68 -22.39 27.04
CA ALA A 168 9.51 -20.94 27.05
C ALA A 168 9.69 -20.37 25.63
N LYS A 169 10.77 -20.74 24.94
CA LYS A 169 11.03 -20.29 23.57
C LYS A 169 9.98 -20.81 22.58
N THR A 170 9.53 -22.05 22.73
CA THR A 170 8.40 -22.61 21.95
C THR A 170 7.13 -21.77 22.12
N ARG A 171 6.83 -21.32 23.34
CA ARG A 171 5.67 -20.46 23.60
C ARG A 171 5.85 -19.07 22.98
N GLU A 172 7.05 -18.53 23.05
CA GLU A 172 7.42 -17.26 22.42
C GLU A 172 7.23 -17.32 20.90
N VAL A 173 7.77 -18.35 20.23
CA VAL A 173 7.61 -18.56 18.78
C VAL A 173 6.14 -18.72 18.40
N LYS A 174 5.35 -19.50 19.16
CA LYS A 174 3.89 -19.60 18.92
C LYS A 174 3.15 -18.27 19.07
N ASN A 175 3.58 -17.42 20.00
CA ASN A 175 3.01 -16.09 20.16
C ASN A 175 3.43 -15.17 19.00
N LEU A 176 4.67 -15.29 18.51
CA LEU A 176 5.16 -14.54 17.37
C LEU A 176 4.46 -14.94 16.08
N VAL A 177 4.32 -16.23 15.79
CA VAL A 177 3.52 -16.76 14.66
C VAL A 177 2.09 -16.23 14.72
N ARG A 178 1.48 -16.25 15.92
CA ARG A 178 0.15 -15.66 16.11
C ARG A 178 0.13 -14.17 15.81
N SER A 179 1.12 -13.42 16.29
CA SER A 179 1.22 -11.99 16.05
C SER A 179 1.34 -11.68 14.55
N VAL A 180 2.22 -12.40 13.84
CA VAL A 180 2.42 -12.29 12.39
C VAL A 180 1.16 -12.65 11.61
N PHE A 181 0.42 -13.69 12.01
CA PHE A 181 -0.87 -14.02 11.39
C PHE A 181 -1.85 -12.84 11.53
N HIS A 182 -2.05 -12.28 12.73
CA HIS A 182 -3.03 -11.20 12.92
C HIS A 182 -2.61 -9.88 12.25
N GLN A 183 -1.31 -9.63 12.10
CA GLN A 183 -0.79 -8.49 11.32
C GLN A 183 -1.05 -8.64 9.81
N ASN A 184 -1.35 -9.84 9.31
CA ASN A 184 -1.53 -10.13 7.89
C ASN A 184 -2.82 -10.90 7.57
N ARG A 185 -3.75 -10.95 8.52
CA ARG A 185 -4.98 -11.73 8.43
C ARG A 185 -5.85 -11.21 7.30
N ASN A 186 -6.45 -12.12 6.52
CA ASN A 186 -7.43 -11.76 5.51
C ASN A 186 -8.77 -11.35 6.15
N LEU A 187 -9.53 -10.53 5.42
CA LEU A 187 -10.89 -10.14 5.81
C LEU A 187 -11.77 -11.39 5.98
N CYS A 188 -12.56 -11.44 7.06
CA CYS A 188 -13.42 -12.56 7.45
C CYS A 188 -12.73 -13.89 7.79
N GLU A 189 -11.40 -13.92 7.87
CA GLU A 189 -10.64 -15.12 8.21
C GLU A 189 -9.97 -15.00 9.57
N ASP A 190 -9.86 -16.04 10.40
CA ASP A 190 -9.27 -15.93 11.73
C ASP A 190 -8.57 -17.22 12.20
N LEU A 191 -7.76 -17.10 13.24
CA LEU A 191 -6.98 -18.20 13.79
C LEU A 191 -7.71 -18.89 14.94
N GLU A 192 -7.94 -20.19 14.81
CA GLU A 192 -8.52 -21.01 15.88
C GLU A 192 -7.43 -21.51 16.84
N LYS A 193 -6.40 -22.18 16.31
CA LYS A 193 -5.34 -22.78 17.15
C LYS A 193 -4.00 -22.94 16.43
N ILE A 194 -2.94 -23.02 17.23
CA ILE A 194 -1.57 -23.31 16.77
C ILE A 194 -1.05 -24.50 17.56
N THR A 195 -0.62 -25.56 16.89
CA THR A 195 0.02 -26.73 17.53
C THR A 195 1.34 -27.07 16.86
N LEU A 196 2.17 -27.86 17.54
CA LEU A 196 3.33 -28.46 16.88
C LEU A 196 2.82 -29.61 15.99
N VAL A 197 3.51 -29.86 14.88
CA VAL A 197 3.26 -31.04 14.07
C VAL A 197 3.64 -32.29 14.87
N PRO A 198 2.73 -33.26 15.03
CA PRO A 198 3.06 -34.54 15.65
C PRO A 198 3.96 -35.35 14.71
N GLN A 199 5.02 -35.94 15.28
CA GLN A 199 5.93 -36.81 14.53
C GLN A 199 5.48 -38.27 14.63
N GLN A 200 5.68 -39.01 13.55
CA GLN A 200 5.41 -40.45 13.43
C GLN A 200 6.71 -41.19 13.10
N PRO A 201 7.37 -41.81 14.10
CA PRO A 201 8.63 -42.50 13.89
C PRO A 201 8.50 -43.74 12.99
N ILE A 202 9.38 -43.82 11.99
CA ILE A 202 9.55 -44.98 11.11
C ILE A 202 10.95 -45.57 11.27
N MET A 203 11.08 -46.86 10.96
CA MET A 203 12.36 -47.58 11.01
C MET A 203 12.76 -48.12 9.64
N ILE A 204 14.07 -48.11 9.37
CA ILE A 204 14.68 -48.68 8.17
C ILE A 204 15.73 -49.70 8.59
N CYS A 205 15.66 -50.92 8.06
CA CYS A 205 16.74 -51.88 8.18
C CYS A 205 17.32 -52.17 6.80
N ALA A 206 18.61 -51.95 6.58
CA ALA A 206 19.24 -52.15 5.27
C ALA A 206 20.63 -52.77 5.34
N ASP A 207 20.94 -53.60 4.35
CA ASP A 207 22.27 -54.18 4.11
C ASP A 207 22.85 -53.52 2.85
N LEU A 208 23.95 -52.77 3.00
CA LEU A 208 24.52 -51.92 1.96
C LEU A 208 25.92 -52.38 1.55
N GLU A 209 26.16 -52.44 0.24
CA GLU A 209 27.49 -52.60 -0.34
C GLU A 209 28.12 -51.22 -0.57
N LEU A 210 29.32 -51.01 -0.04
CA LEU A 210 30.08 -49.77 -0.22
C LEU A 210 31.32 -49.99 -1.09
N ALA A 211 31.79 -48.92 -1.73
CA ALA A 211 33.08 -48.92 -2.41
C ALA A 211 34.23 -49.14 -1.41
N ASN A 212 35.31 -49.79 -1.87
CA ASN A 212 36.43 -50.17 -1.01
C ASN A 212 37.09 -48.95 -0.33
N ASP A 213 37.17 -47.82 -1.03
CA ASP A 213 37.74 -46.54 -0.59
C ASP A 213 36.73 -45.63 0.15
N ALA A 214 35.46 -46.01 0.24
CA ALA A 214 34.44 -45.18 0.89
C ALA A 214 34.64 -45.16 2.41
N ASP A 215 34.55 -43.95 2.99
CA ASP A 215 34.50 -43.73 4.44
C ASP A 215 33.09 -44.04 4.97
N ILE A 216 32.97 -45.05 5.84
CA ILE A 216 31.69 -45.64 6.23
C ILE A 216 30.87 -44.63 7.03
N GLU A 217 31.51 -43.93 7.96
CA GLU A 217 30.89 -42.96 8.85
C GLU A 217 30.35 -41.76 8.07
N THR A 218 31.11 -41.28 7.08
CA THR A 218 30.67 -40.19 6.19
C THR A 218 29.50 -40.63 5.30
N VAL A 219 29.60 -41.81 4.68
CA VAL A 219 28.51 -42.34 3.84
C VAL A 219 27.25 -42.56 4.68
N TYR A 220 27.38 -43.09 5.90
CA TYR A 220 26.23 -43.32 6.76
C TYR A 220 25.59 -42.02 7.24
N ALA A 221 26.37 -41.03 7.67
CA ALA A 221 25.86 -39.70 8.01
C ALA A 221 25.12 -39.08 6.82
N GLN A 222 25.68 -39.16 5.61
CA GLN A 222 25.03 -38.66 4.40
C GLN A 222 23.73 -39.41 4.07
N ILE A 223 23.68 -40.74 4.23
CA ILE A 223 22.45 -41.52 4.05
C ILE A 223 21.36 -41.06 5.02
N LEU A 224 21.70 -40.88 6.31
CA LEU A 224 20.72 -40.44 7.31
C LEU A 224 20.21 -39.04 7.00
N PHE A 225 21.11 -38.13 6.63
CA PHE A 225 20.77 -36.77 6.21
C PHE A 225 19.88 -36.76 4.96
N ASP A 226 20.24 -37.48 3.90
CA ASP A 226 19.49 -37.49 2.64
C ASP A 226 18.11 -38.17 2.79
N ILE A 227 17.99 -39.20 3.63
CA ILE A 227 16.70 -39.80 3.99
C ILE A 227 15.85 -38.78 4.74
N GLU A 228 16.42 -38.03 5.68
CA GLU A 228 15.69 -36.97 6.38
C GLU A 228 15.26 -35.86 5.40
N GLN A 229 16.14 -35.37 4.54
CA GLN A 229 15.80 -34.40 3.49
C GLN A 229 14.73 -34.92 2.54
N TYR A 230 14.69 -36.23 2.29
CA TYR A 230 13.61 -36.83 1.54
C TYR A 230 12.30 -36.80 2.34
N LEU A 231 12.28 -37.26 3.59
CA LEU A 231 11.07 -37.34 4.41
C LEU A 231 10.50 -35.96 4.76
N THR A 232 11.40 -35.04 5.09
CA THR A 232 11.15 -33.71 5.66
C THR A 232 12.14 -32.73 5.05
N PRO A 233 11.91 -32.30 3.79
CA PRO A 233 12.84 -31.43 3.09
C PRO A 233 12.96 -30.07 3.78
N ASN A 234 14.20 -29.61 3.98
CA ASN A 234 14.44 -28.25 4.45
C ASN A 234 14.19 -27.24 3.34
N ILE A 235 13.73 -26.06 3.76
CA ILE A 235 13.28 -25.01 2.85
C ILE A 235 14.44 -24.04 2.64
N LYS A 236 14.98 -24.03 1.43
CA LYS A 236 16.10 -23.18 1.05
C LYS A 236 15.67 -21.72 0.89
N ARG A 237 16.65 -20.83 1.07
CA ARG A 237 16.51 -19.40 0.78
C ARG A 237 17.34 -19.04 -0.42
N TYR A 238 16.84 -18.10 -1.20
CA TYR A 238 17.51 -17.58 -2.39
C TYR A 238 17.59 -16.05 -2.37
N SER A 239 18.65 -15.50 -2.95
CA SER A 239 18.66 -14.08 -3.31
C SER A 239 17.93 -13.86 -4.64
N VAL A 240 17.54 -12.61 -4.93
CA VAL A 240 16.96 -12.23 -6.23
C VAL A 240 17.88 -12.67 -7.39
N LYS A 241 19.20 -12.50 -7.22
CA LYS A 241 20.19 -12.89 -8.24
C LYS A 241 20.23 -14.40 -8.49
N ASP A 242 19.99 -15.22 -7.47
CA ASP A 242 19.99 -16.67 -7.62
C ASP A 242 18.75 -17.16 -8.35
N LEU A 243 17.57 -16.59 -8.05
CA LEU A 243 16.32 -16.92 -8.73
C LEU A 243 16.32 -16.45 -10.19
N LEU A 244 16.88 -15.27 -10.48
CA LEU A 244 17.08 -14.81 -11.86
C LEU A 244 18.02 -15.74 -12.65
N LYS A 245 19.09 -16.26 -12.02
CA LYS A 245 19.97 -17.27 -12.64
C LYS A 245 19.28 -18.61 -12.87
N LYS A 246 18.32 -18.98 -12.00
CA LYS A 246 17.43 -20.14 -12.20
C LYS A 246 16.43 -19.92 -13.35
N GLY A 247 16.33 -18.71 -13.91
CA GLY A 247 15.42 -18.39 -15.01
C GLY A 247 14.01 -17.98 -14.56
N ILE A 248 13.82 -17.71 -13.27
CA ILE A 248 12.54 -17.25 -12.72
C ILE A 248 12.46 -15.73 -12.94
N PRO A 249 11.40 -15.22 -13.58
CA PRO A 249 11.27 -13.80 -13.88
C PRO A 249 10.87 -13.00 -12.62
N ALA A 250 11.16 -11.69 -12.62
CA ALA A 250 10.99 -10.84 -11.44
C ALA A 250 9.55 -10.84 -10.90
N GLU A 251 8.54 -10.81 -11.76
CA GLU A 251 7.14 -10.86 -11.36
C GLU A 251 6.79 -12.13 -10.56
N GLN A 252 7.43 -13.27 -10.85
CA GLN A 252 7.23 -14.50 -10.08
C GLN A 252 8.06 -14.52 -8.79
N ILE A 253 9.25 -13.90 -8.78
CA ILE A 253 10.09 -13.80 -7.59
C ILE A 253 9.38 -13.02 -6.47
N PHE A 254 8.74 -11.92 -6.84
CA PHE A 254 8.07 -11.03 -5.89
C PHE A 254 6.59 -11.36 -5.67
N GLU A 255 6.08 -12.46 -6.24
CA GLU A 255 4.71 -12.89 -6.03
C GLU A 255 4.48 -13.29 -4.56
N GLY A 256 3.35 -12.82 -4.00
CA GLY A 256 3.01 -13.06 -2.61
C GLY A 256 3.73 -12.12 -1.63
N PRO A 257 3.91 -12.52 -0.37
CA PRO A 257 4.43 -11.64 0.68
C PRO A 257 5.95 -11.47 0.59
N LEU A 258 6.40 -10.22 0.70
CA LEU A 258 7.82 -9.90 0.83
C LEU A 258 8.39 -10.42 2.16
N LEU A 259 9.41 -11.25 2.09
CA LEU A 259 10.09 -11.87 3.23
C LEU A 259 11.33 -11.06 3.65
N LYS A 260 11.75 -11.19 4.92
CA LYS A 260 12.94 -10.50 5.45
C LYS A 260 14.23 -11.24 5.17
N ASN A 261 14.19 -12.57 5.11
CA ASN A 261 15.39 -13.42 5.07
C ASN A 261 15.51 -14.17 3.72
N GLY A 262 15.48 -13.46 2.59
CA GLY A 262 15.55 -14.09 1.27
C GLY A 262 14.20 -14.59 0.75
N PHE A 263 14.21 -15.11 -0.47
CA PHE A 263 13.05 -15.67 -1.17
C PHE A 263 12.98 -17.19 -1.01
N ILE A 264 11.76 -17.73 -1.12
CA ILE A 264 11.49 -19.17 -1.09
C ILE A 264 10.90 -19.56 -2.43
N ASP A 265 11.49 -20.58 -3.05
CA ASP A 265 11.02 -21.18 -4.31
C ASP A 265 9.70 -21.94 -4.07
N ASP A 266 8.68 -21.65 -4.87
CA ASP A 266 7.34 -22.22 -4.68
C ASP A 266 7.28 -23.72 -4.98
N GLU A 267 8.08 -24.22 -5.91
CA GLU A 267 8.11 -25.64 -6.24
C GLU A 267 8.78 -26.43 -5.11
N GLU A 268 9.89 -25.91 -4.56
CA GLU A 268 10.56 -26.50 -3.40
C GLU A 268 9.67 -26.45 -2.14
N LEU A 269 8.90 -25.36 -1.98
CA LEU A 269 7.94 -25.24 -0.88
C LEU A 269 6.81 -26.27 -1.02
N GLU A 270 6.25 -26.45 -2.21
CA GLU A 270 5.20 -27.44 -2.44
C GLU A 270 5.69 -28.87 -2.19
N ASN A 271 6.94 -29.17 -2.57
CA ASN A 271 7.59 -30.46 -2.33
C ASN A 271 7.86 -30.76 -0.84
N SER A 272 7.86 -29.74 0.02
CA SER A 272 8.02 -29.90 1.49
C SER A 272 6.70 -30.02 2.25
N ARG A 273 5.57 -30.30 1.57
CA ARG A 273 4.30 -30.66 2.24
C ARG A 273 4.42 -31.95 3.06
N LEU A 274 3.53 -32.09 4.05
CA LEU A 274 3.44 -33.31 4.85
C LEU A 274 3.19 -34.53 3.96
N ARG A 275 4.15 -35.46 3.96
CA ARG A 275 4.05 -36.72 3.21
C ARG A 275 2.94 -37.58 3.79
N LYS A 276 2.05 -38.01 2.91
CA LYS A 276 0.98 -38.97 3.22
C LYS A 276 1.45 -40.42 3.11
N GLU A 277 2.44 -40.65 2.25
CA GLU A 277 2.94 -41.99 1.89
C GLU A 277 4.46 -41.97 1.75
N VAL A 278 5.11 -43.06 2.18
CA VAL A 278 6.56 -43.28 2.05
C VAL A 278 6.78 -44.61 1.33
N PHE A 279 7.30 -44.57 0.11
CA PHE A 279 7.59 -45.78 -0.67
C PHE A 279 9.02 -46.26 -0.44
N THR A 280 9.20 -47.58 -0.31
CA THR A 280 10.52 -48.18 -0.15
C THR A 280 11.42 -47.92 -1.35
N SER A 281 10.87 -47.87 -2.57
CA SER A 281 11.62 -47.57 -3.80
C SER A 281 12.24 -46.18 -3.81
N ASP A 282 11.55 -45.18 -3.24
CA ASP A 282 12.08 -43.82 -3.14
C ASP A 282 13.25 -43.77 -2.15
N ILE A 283 13.12 -44.44 -1.00
CA ILE A 283 14.21 -44.57 -0.03
C ILE A 283 15.42 -45.29 -0.65
N MET A 284 15.20 -46.35 -1.43
CA MET A 284 16.27 -47.03 -2.15
C MET A 284 16.98 -46.10 -3.13
N ARG A 285 16.23 -45.28 -3.87
CA ARG A 285 16.82 -44.28 -4.79
C ARG A 285 17.65 -43.25 -4.03
N VAL A 286 17.16 -42.76 -2.89
CA VAL A 286 17.89 -41.81 -2.03
C VAL A 286 19.22 -42.42 -1.58
N ILE A 287 19.20 -43.65 -1.03
CA ILE A 287 20.41 -44.34 -0.57
C ILE A 287 21.40 -44.61 -1.73
N MET A 288 20.91 -45.08 -2.88
CA MET A 288 21.77 -45.39 -4.04
C MET A 288 22.44 -44.16 -4.66
N ASN A 289 21.88 -42.96 -4.45
CA ASN A 289 22.46 -41.71 -4.94
C ASN A 289 23.62 -41.20 -4.06
N VAL A 290 23.80 -41.75 -2.85
CA VAL A 290 24.90 -41.36 -1.97
C VAL A 290 26.22 -41.89 -2.54
N LYS A 291 27.16 -40.99 -2.78
CA LYS A 291 28.50 -41.33 -3.29
C LYS A 291 29.18 -42.32 -2.34
N GLY A 292 29.56 -43.49 -2.87
CA GLY A 292 30.20 -44.57 -2.11
C GLY A 292 29.31 -45.78 -1.88
N VAL A 293 28.00 -45.69 -2.12
CA VAL A 293 27.09 -46.85 -2.12
C VAL A 293 27.10 -47.52 -3.51
N LEU A 294 27.40 -48.82 -3.56
CA LEU A 294 27.42 -49.62 -4.78
C LEU A 294 26.13 -50.39 -5.01
N ALA A 295 25.52 -50.93 -3.95
CA ALA A 295 24.29 -51.71 -4.04
C ALA A 295 23.55 -51.79 -2.70
N ILE A 296 22.23 -51.95 -2.77
CA ILE A 296 21.38 -52.32 -1.62
C ILE A 296 21.12 -53.83 -1.71
N ARG A 297 21.69 -54.62 -0.80
CA ARG A 297 21.50 -56.08 -0.76
C ARG A 297 20.10 -56.44 -0.23
N LYS A 298 19.64 -55.70 0.79
CA LYS A 298 18.34 -55.90 1.44
C LYS A 298 17.88 -54.59 2.06
N ILE A 299 16.57 -54.33 2.03
CA ILE A 299 15.97 -53.19 2.73
C ILE A 299 14.60 -53.57 3.27
N PHE A 300 14.28 -53.04 4.45
CA PHE A 300 13.01 -53.20 5.11
C PHE A 300 12.58 -51.85 5.70
N LEU A 301 11.32 -51.48 5.46
CA LEU A 301 10.71 -50.22 5.89
C LEU A 301 9.46 -50.53 6.71
N ASN A 302 9.32 -49.98 7.91
CA ASN A 302 8.19 -50.26 8.81
C ASN A 302 7.95 -49.11 9.81
N TYR A 303 6.83 -49.17 10.53
CA TYR A 303 6.59 -48.28 11.67
C TYR A 303 7.44 -48.70 12.87
N SER A 304 8.03 -47.74 13.59
CA SER A 304 8.76 -48.04 14.83
C SER A 304 7.79 -48.42 15.94
N ASN A 305 6.63 -47.75 16.04
CA ASN A 305 5.57 -48.07 16.98
C ASN A 305 4.55 -49.04 16.38
N PRO A 306 4.34 -50.24 16.96
CA PRO A 306 3.34 -51.19 16.48
C PRO A 306 1.90 -50.66 16.44
N ALA A 307 1.54 -49.70 17.30
CA ALA A 307 0.20 -49.11 17.35
C ALA A 307 -0.12 -48.24 16.11
N ASP A 308 0.91 -47.81 15.38
CA ASP A 308 0.75 -47.04 14.14
C ASP A 308 0.50 -47.94 12.93
N ARG A 309 0.64 -49.25 13.08
CA ARG A 309 0.42 -50.19 11.99
C ARG A 309 -1.07 -50.27 11.64
N PRO A 310 -1.45 -50.05 10.37
CA PRO A 310 -2.83 -50.23 9.94
C PRO A 310 -3.28 -51.70 10.12
N PRO A 311 -4.58 -51.95 10.31
CA PRO A 311 -5.10 -53.31 10.50
C PRO A 311 -4.69 -54.25 9.37
N LYS A 312 -4.40 -55.52 9.68
CA LYS A 312 -3.91 -56.52 8.72
C LYS A 312 -4.79 -56.65 7.46
N ALA A 313 -6.11 -56.55 7.62
CA ALA A 313 -7.07 -56.55 6.51
C ALA A 313 -6.91 -55.36 5.54
N VAL A 314 -6.41 -54.22 6.01
CA VAL A 314 -6.08 -53.05 5.18
C VAL A 314 -4.75 -53.29 4.46
N VAL A 315 -3.76 -53.83 5.17
CA VAL A 315 -2.42 -54.18 4.66
C VAL A 315 -2.48 -55.15 3.47
N GLU A 316 -3.28 -56.22 3.59
CA GLU A 316 -3.41 -57.28 2.58
C GLU A 316 -4.21 -56.87 1.35
N LYS A 317 -5.15 -55.93 1.50
CA LYS A 317 -6.07 -55.51 0.42
C LYS A 317 -5.49 -54.43 -0.51
N GLN A 318 -4.44 -53.72 -0.08
CA GLN A 318 -3.85 -52.59 -0.85
C GLN A 318 -2.35 -52.76 -1.14
N GLY A 319 -1.73 -53.91 -0.85
CA GLY A 319 -0.35 -54.20 -1.27
C GLY A 319 0.76 -53.47 -0.49
N TYR A 320 0.52 -53.12 0.78
CA TYR A 320 1.37 -52.31 1.68
C TYR A 320 2.78 -52.84 2.00
N LYS A 321 3.30 -53.86 1.31
CA LYS A 321 4.66 -54.37 1.59
C LYS A 321 5.75 -53.32 1.28
N TRP A 322 5.46 -52.35 0.41
CA TRP A 322 6.43 -51.38 -0.11
C TRP A 322 6.02 -49.91 0.06
N CYS A 323 4.98 -49.63 0.85
CA CYS A 323 4.44 -48.29 1.07
C CYS A 323 3.96 -48.16 2.53
N LEU A 324 4.43 -47.14 3.25
CA LEU A 324 3.90 -46.77 4.56
C LEU A 324 2.96 -45.57 4.44
N LYS A 325 1.76 -45.68 5.01
CA LYS A 325 0.85 -44.54 5.16
C LYS A 325 1.10 -43.79 6.45
N ILE A 326 1.17 -42.47 6.35
CA ILE A 326 1.36 -41.56 7.48
C ILE A 326 -0.02 -41.06 7.93
N LYS A 327 -0.20 -40.94 9.25
CA LYS A 327 -1.44 -40.40 9.83
C LYS A 327 -1.65 -38.97 9.34
N GLU A 328 -2.91 -38.59 9.13
CA GLU A 328 -3.24 -37.24 8.70
C GLU A 328 -2.66 -36.20 9.69
N GLY A 329 -2.03 -35.16 9.16
CA GLY A 329 -1.37 -34.11 9.94
C GLY A 329 -0.13 -34.54 10.73
N HIS A 330 0.42 -35.74 10.47
CA HIS A 330 1.68 -36.19 11.08
C HIS A 330 2.85 -36.10 10.10
N GLN A 331 4.04 -35.93 10.65
CA GLN A 331 5.30 -35.89 9.92
C GLN A 331 6.07 -37.21 10.10
N PRO A 332 6.47 -37.91 9.04
CA PRO A 332 7.31 -39.09 9.18
C PRO A 332 8.74 -38.69 9.58
N VAL A 333 9.31 -39.34 10.58
CA VAL A 333 10.70 -39.11 11.00
C VAL A 333 11.43 -40.44 11.14
N LEU A 334 12.69 -40.51 10.71
CA LEU A 334 13.51 -41.70 10.93
C LEU A 334 13.88 -41.80 12.41
N ASP A 335 13.56 -42.92 13.05
CA ASP A 335 13.69 -43.06 14.50
C ASP A 335 15.14 -42.88 15.02
N LEU A 336 16.14 -43.32 14.25
CA LEU A 336 17.55 -43.15 14.58
C LEU A 336 17.96 -41.67 14.53
N THR A 337 17.70 -40.97 13.43
CA THR A 337 17.98 -39.55 13.29
C THR A 337 17.25 -38.76 14.38
N HIS A 338 15.96 -39.01 14.56
CA HIS A 338 15.16 -38.40 15.61
C HIS A 338 15.74 -38.64 17.02
N SER A 339 16.26 -39.84 17.30
CA SER A 339 16.93 -40.14 18.57
C SER A 339 18.24 -39.36 18.74
N ILE A 340 19.08 -39.28 17.71
CA ILE A 340 20.36 -38.55 17.73
C ILE A 340 20.12 -37.06 17.99
N LEU A 341 19.19 -36.47 17.24
CA LEU A 341 18.83 -35.06 17.35
C LEU A 341 18.17 -34.75 18.71
N ASN A 342 17.32 -35.64 19.22
CA ASN A 342 16.71 -35.50 20.55
C ASN A 342 17.75 -35.50 21.69
N GLN A 343 18.89 -36.18 21.54
CA GLN A 343 19.98 -36.16 22.53
C GLN A 343 20.70 -34.81 22.61
N GLN A 344 20.70 -34.03 21.53
CA GLN A 344 21.28 -32.68 21.51
C GLN A 344 20.37 -31.63 22.15
N GLN A 345 19.11 -31.99 22.45
CA GLN A 345 18.15 -31.06 23.05
C GLN A 345 18.55 -30.68 24.47
N SER A 346 18.36 -29.40 24.81
CA SER A 346 18.59 -28.91 26.17
C SER A 346 17.74 -29.67 27.22
N ARG A 347 16.62 -30.27 26.79
CA ARG A 347 15.82 -31.22 27.55
C ARG A 347 15.33 -32.32 26.61
N PRO A 348 16.04 -33.45 26.51
CA PRO A 348 15.61 -34.58 25.68
C PRO A 348 14.23 -35.07 26.12
N THR A 349 13.43 -35.52 25.15
CA THR A 349 12.14 -36.16 25.44
C THR A 349 12.40 -37.43 26.27
N PRO A 350 11.87 -37.52 27.51
CA PRO A 350 12.11 -38.67 28.36
C PRO A 350 11.36 -39.89 27.82
N ASN A 351 11.96 -41.08 27.97
CA ASN A 351 11.40 -42.36 27.54
C ASN A 351 11.13 -42.47 26.03
N LEU A 352 11.98 -41.86 25.20
CA LEU A 352 11.97 -42.17 23.77
C LEU A 352 12.22 -43.67 23.58
N GLU A 353 11.43 -44.33 22.74
CA GLU A 353 11.72 -45.72 22.37
C GLU A 353 13.12 -45.80 21.75
N THR A 354 13.87 -46.85 22.10
CA THR A 354 15.16 -47.13 21.46
C THR A 354 14.97 -47.27 19.95
N PRO A 355 15.80 -46.61 19.13
CA PRO A 355 15.66 -46.66 17.67
C PRO A 355 15.82 -48.11 17.18
N LYS A 356 14.99 -48.51 16.22
CA LYS A 356 14.97 -49.86 15.63
C LYS A 356 15.58 -49.89 14.22
N THR A 357 15.98 -48.74 13.70
CA THR A 357 16.74 -48.61 12.45
C THR A 357 18.12 -49.24 12.57
N VAL A 358 18.51 -50.04 11.56
CA VAL A 358 19.79 -50.76 11.53
C VAL A 358 20.35 -50.76 10.11
N PHE A 359 21.56 -50.25 9.93
CA PHE A 359 22.29 -50.33 8.67
C PHE A 359 23.53 -51.20 8.84
N ASN A 360 23.65 -52.22 8.01
CA ASN A 360 24.84 -53.08 7.95
C ASN A 360 25.63 -52.73 6.68
N PHE A 361 26.94 -52.53 6.81
CA PHE A 361 27.80 -52.15 5.69
C PHE A 361 28.74 -53.28 5.31
N TYR A 362 28.89 -53.50 4.01
CA TYR A 362 29.75 -54.52 3.43
C TYR A 362 30.74 -53.87 2.46
N LYS A 363 32.01 -54.29 2.52
CA LYS A 363 32.97 -54.09 1.44
C LYS A 363 33.37 -55.48 0.95
N GLU A 364 32.91 -55.84 -0.24
CA GLU A 364 32.95 -57.20 -0.77
C GLU A 364 32.24 -58.19 0.17
N LEU A 365 32.97 -59.13 0.78
CA LEU A 365 32.39 -60.15 1.65
C LEU A 365 32.50 -59.79 3.15
N LEU A 366 33.14 -58.67 3.49
CA LEU A 366 33.44 -58.30 4.87
C LEU A 366 32.40 -57.33 5.43
N PRO A 367 31.71 -57.67 6.55
CA PRO A 367 30.86 -56.74 7.26
C PRO A 367 31.70 -55.77 8.10
N PHE A 368 31.29 -54.51 8.13
CA PHE A 368 31.89 -53.46 8.95
C PHE A 368 30.87 -52.84 9.89
N VAL A 369 31.32 -52.51 11.10
CA VAL A 369 30.53 -51.82 12.12
C VAL A 369 30.99 -50.37 12.17
N PRO A 370 30.10 -49.40 11.91
CA PRO A 370 30.46 -47.97 11.96
C PRO A 370 30.72 -47.51 13.39
N ASP A 371 31.61 -46.53 13.58
CA ASP A 371 31.72 -45.79 14.84
C ASP A 371 30.49 -44.88 15.02
N GLU A 372 29.69 -45.16 16.05
CA GLU A 372 28.46 -44.43 16.30
C GLU A 372 28.66 -42.96 16.66
N ALA A 373 29.74 -42.63 17.39
CA ALA A 373 30.01 -41.29 17.84
C ALA A 373 30.52 -40.41 16.69
N GLU A 374 31.42 -40.95 15.87
CA GLU A 374 31.92 -40.26 14.68
C GLU A 374 30.80 -40.02 13.65
N ARG A 375 29.97 -41.04 13.39
CA ARG A 375 28.79 -40.93 12.51
C ARG A 375 27.78 -39.90 13.01
N ASN A 376 27.53 -39.84 14.32
CA ASN A 376 26.66 -38.82 14.90
C ASN A 376 27.23 -37.40 14.72
N GLN A 377 28.54 -37.22 14.95
CA GLN A 377 29.17 -35.93 14.79
C GLN A 377 29.11 -35.46 13.32
N LYS A 378 29.43 -36.33 12.36
CA LYS A 378 29.34 -36.01 10.93
C LYS A 378 27.91 -35.64 10.50
N LEU A 379 26.89 -36.31 11.05
CA LEU A 379 25.49 -35.94 10.80
C LEU A 379 25.17 -34.53 11.34
N LEU A 380 25.63 -34.21 12.56
CA LEU A 380 25.44 -32.87 13.14
C LEU A 380 26.17 -31.79 12.34
N ASP A 381 27.35 -32.09 11.82
CA ASP A 381 28.12 -31.16 10.98
C ASP A 381 27.37 -30.85 9.67
N LEU A 382 26.69 -31.83 9.06
CA LEU A 382 25.84 -31.63 7.88
C LEU A 382 24.67 -30.67 8.17
N HIS A 383 23.99 -30.84 9.31
CA HIS A 383 22.91 -29.94 9.73
C HIS A 383 23.40 -28.51 10.02
N GLU A 384 24.57 -28.37 10.63
CA GLU A 384 25.15 -27.06 10.93
C GLU A 384 25.60 -26.33 9.66
N ALA A 385 26.20 -27.05 8.70
CA ALA A 385 26.57 -26.50 7.40
C ALA A 385 25.34 -25.97 6.64
N GLU A 386 24.25 -26.74 6.60
CA GLU A 386 23.01 -26.31 5.96
C GLU A 386 22.41 -25.06 6.62
N LYS A 387 22.46 -24.98 7.96
CA LYS A 387 22.00 -23.80 8.70
C LYS A 387 22.83 -22.56 8.39
N GLN A 388 24.14 -22.71 8.22
CA GLN A 388 25.03 -21.60 7.86
C GLN A 388 24.73 -21.06 6.45
N ASP A 389 24.44 -21.94 5.49
CA ASP A 389 24.03 -21.54 4.14
C ASP A 389 22.75 -20.70 4.14
N LEU A 390 21.76 -21.06 4.96
CA LEU A 390 20.52 -20.29 5.12
C LEU A 390 20.78 -18.87 5.68
N VAL A 391 21.68 -18.75 6.66
CA VAL A 391 22.05 -17.46 7.26
C VAL A 391 22.80 -16.57 6.26
N ALA A 392 23.67 -17.16 5.45
CA ALA A 392 24.43 -16.42 4.44
C ALA A 392 23.51 -15.73 3.43
N VAL A 393 22.49 -16.43 2.91
CA VAL A 393 21.55 -15.87 1.94
C VAL A 393 20.69 -14.76 2.54
N ALA A 394 20.28 -14.89 3.81
CA ALA A 394 19.48 -13.89 4.50
C ALA A 394 20.16 -12.51 4.58
N SER A 395 21.48 -12.45 4.48
CA SER A 395 22.27 -11.21 4.53
C SER A 395 22.39 -10.45 3.20
N THR A 396 21.80 -10.97 2.12
CA THR A 396 21.90 -10.39 0.76
C THR A 396 20.84 -9.33 0.45
N GLU A 397 21.11 -8.45 -0.52
CA GLU A 397 20.17 -7.43 -1.01
C GLU A 397 18.97 -8.08 -1.72
N GLN A 398 17.75 -7.68 -1.32
CA GLN A 398 16.48 -8.35 -1.67
C GLN A 398 15.65 -7.62 -2.73
N ASP A 399 16.20 -6.61 -3.41
CA ASP A 399 15.48 -5.83 -4.43
C ASP A 399 16.27 -5.78 -5.75
N LEU A 400 15.59 -5.37 -6.82
CA LEU A 400 16.23 -5.08 -8.10
C LEU A 400 16.96 -3.73 -8.03
N PRO A 401 18.13 -3.60 -8.66
CA PRO A 401 18.85 -2.34 -8.69
C PRO A 401 18.05 -1.28 -9.45
N MET A 402 17.88 -0.10 -8.84
CA MET A 402 17.27 1.05 -9.50
C MET A 402 18.18 1.54 -10.65
N PRO A 403 17.66 1.80 -11.86
CA PRO A 403 18.44 2.39 -12.94
C PRO A 403 18.75 3.85 -12.62
N LEU A 404 19.94 4.11 -12.08
CA LEU A 404 20.40 5.46 -11.77
C LEU A 404 21.15 6.06 -12.95
N GLY A 405 20.66 7.18 -13.47
CA GLY A 405 21.36 7.96 -14.47
C GLY A 405 22.39 8.90 -13.87
N LYS A 406 23.15 9.55 -14.75
CA LYS A 406 24.12 10.59 -14.42
C LYS A 406 23.45 11.96 -14.52
N PHE A 407 23.53 12.73 -13.44
CA PHE A 407 23.07 14.12 -13.44
C PHE A 407 23.75 14.93 -14.56
N ARG A 408 22.93 15.66 -15.31
CA ARG A 408 23.35 16.62 -16.33
C ARG A 408 22.60 17.93 -16.11
N ASN A 409 23.33 19.04 -16.09
CA ASN A 409 22.71 20.36 -16.03
C ASN A 409 22.11 20.75 -17.39
N VAL A 410 20.94 20.18 -17.70
CA VAL A 410 20.22 20.44 -18.96
C VAL A 410 19.63 21.85 -19.02
N GLU A 411 19.44 22.50 -17.88
CA GLU A 411 18.90 23.87 -17.80
C GLU A 411 19.89 24.92 -18.32
N SER A 412 21.20 24.64 -18.25
CA SER A 412 22.24 25.61 -18.62
C SER A 412 22.09 26.11 -20.06
N TYR A 413 21.85 27.41 -20.21
CA TYR A 413 21.69 28.06 -21.51
C TYR A 413 22.72 29.18 -21.72
N SER A 414 23.36 29.19 -22.89
CA SER A 414 24.20 30.30 -23.37
C SER A 414 23.48 31.01 -24.51
N SER A 415 23.45 32.34 -24.47
CA SER A 415 22.78 33.12 -25.52
C SER A 415 23.42 32.90 -26.88
N ILE A 416 22.59 32.68 -27.91
CA ILE A 416 23.02 32.52 -29.31
C ILE A 416 23.79 33.75 -29.81
N GLN A 417 23.57 34.92 -29.21
CA GLN A 417 24.28 36.16 -29.56
C GLN A 417 25.79 36.04 -29.38
N ASN A 418 26.26 35.11 -28.54
CA ASN A 418 27.68 34.87 -28.31
C ASN A 418 28.34 34.02 -29.40
N ASP A 419 27.54 33.28 -30.17
CA ASP A 419 28.02 32.37 -31.22
C ASP A 419 28.11 33.06 -32.60
N PHE A 420 27.55 34.26 -32.73
CA PHE A 420 27.66 35.05 -33.96
C PHE A 420 29.10 35.46 -34.28
N PRO A 421 29.45 35.60 -35.57
CA PRO A 421 30.75 36.13 -35.98
C PRO A 421 31.05 37.50 -35.35
N GLN A 422 32.30 37.71 -34.95
CA GLN A 422 32.71 38.92 -34.23
C GLN A 422 32.41 40.23 -34.99
N THR A 423 32.33 40.18 -36.32
CA THR A 423 31.98 41.31 -37.18
C THR A 423 30.61 41.92 -36.86
N TYR A 424 29.67 41.11 -36.34
CA TYR A 424 28.35 41.57 -35.90
C TYR A 424 28.43 42.44 -34.65
N GLY A 425 29.48 42.27 -33.82
CA GLY A 425 29.73 43.09 -32.63
C GLY A 425 28.75 42.87 -31.48
N ILE A 426 28.01 41.76 -31.49
CA ILE A 426 26.97 41.46 -30.50
C ILE A 426 27.42 40.48 -29.40
N GLY A 427 28.41 39.61 -29.66
CA GLY A 427 28.96 38.70 -28.65
C GLY A 427 29.78 39.39 -27.55
N GLN A 428 30.47 38.59 -26.72
CA GLN A 428 31.20 39.07 -25.54
C GLN A 428 32.31 40.10 -25.84
N ALA A 429 32.98 39.98 -26.98
CA ALA A 429 33.98 40.95 -27.42
C ALA A 429 33.35 42.36 -27.56
N GLY A 430 32.14 42.43 -28.10
CA GLY A 430 31.43 43.67 -28.38
C GLY A 430 32.10 44.50 -29.48
N LEU A 431 31.67 45.75 -29.61
CA LEU A 431 32.27 46.73 -30.52
C LEU A 431 33.37 47.52 -29.81
N ALA A 432 34.41 47.93 -30.55
CA ALA A 432 35.44 48.82 -30.05
C ALA A 432 34.86 50.19 -29.63
N SER A 433 35.50 50.85 -28.65
CA SER A 433 35.02 52.11 -28.06
C SER A 433 34.95 53.26 -29.07
N ASN A 434 35.84 53.27 -30.06
CA ASN A 434 35.93 54.25 -31.14
C ASN A 434 34.90 54.09 -32.28
N VAL A 435 34.05 53.05 -32.24
CA VAL A 435 33.03 52.79 -33.25
C VAL A 435 31.90 53.83 -33.18
N SER A 436 31.34 54.21 -34.33
CA SER A 436 30.28 55.22 -34.46
C SER A 436 29.02 54.89 -33.66
N THR A 437 28.31 55.93 -33.20
CA THR A 437 27.04 55.78 -32.47
C THR A 437 26.00 55.03 -33.29
N SER A 438 25.93 55.27 -34.60
CA SER A 438 25.02 54.55 -35.51
C SER A 438 25.30 53.04 -35.52
N ARG A 439 26.57 52.62 -35.60
CA ARG A 439 26.92 51.19 -35.58
C ARG A 439 26.63 50.55 -34.22
N LYS A 440 26.87 51.27 -33.12
CA LYS A 440 26.48 50.84 -31.77
C LYS A 440 24.97 50.66 -31.64
N ALA A 441 24.17 51.57 -32.21
CA ALA A 441 22.71 51.47 -32.21
C ALA A 441 22.20 50.26 -33.03
N LYS A 442 22.75 50.02 -34.23
CA LYS A 442 22.40 48.85 -35.05
C LYS A 442 22.72 47.52 -34.34
N ALA A 443 23.86 47.44 -33.65
CA ALA A 443 24.20 46.26 -32.87
C ALA A 443 23.20 46.03 -31.72
N LYS A 444 22.79 47.10 -31.01
CA LYS A 444 21.75 47.00 -29.97
C LYS A 444 20.39 46.56 -30.52
N GLN A 445 20.00 47.05 -31.70
CA GLN A 445 18.76 46.64 -32.35
C GLN A 445 18.76 45.14 -32.67
N LEU A 446 19.85 44.61 -33.22
CA LEU A 446 19.98 43.18 -33.49
C LEU A 446 19.96 42.35 -32.20
N LYS A 447 20.66 42.79 -31.14
CA LYS A 447 20.57 42.15 -29.83
C LYS A 447 19.13 42.08 -29.29
N GLY A 448 18.38 43.19 -29.41
CA GLY A 448 16.97 43.24 -29.01
C GLY A 448 16.09 42.27 -29.81
N PHE A 449 16.33 42.15 -31.13
CA PHE A 449 15.63 41.18 -31.98
C PHE A 449 15.92 39.73 -31.57
N LEU A 450 17.19 39.40 -31.32
CA LEU A 450 17.62 38.04 -30.95
C LEU A 450 17.16 37.61 -29.55
N LEU A 451 16.91 38.57 -28.65
CA LEU A 451 16.46 38.31 -27.28
C LEU A 451 15.16 37.49 -27.23
N PHE A 452 14.26 37.68 -28.21
CA PHE A 452 13.03 36.91 -28.32
C PHE A 452 13.30 35.40 -28.51
N PHE A 453 14.19 35.06 -29.44
CA PHE A 453 14.56 33.67 -29.71
C PHE A 453 15.37 33.08 -28.55
N ASP A 454 16.28 33.86 -27.96
CA ASP A 454 17.01 33.47 -26.76
C ASP A 454 16.05 33.06 -25.62
N GLN A 455 14.98 33.82 -25.40
CA GLN A 455 14.06 33.54 -24.30
C GLN A 455 13.24 32.27 -24.55
N ILE A 456 12.82 32.03 -25.80
CA ILE A 456 12.12 30.79 -26.17
C ILE A 456 13.00 29.58 -25.92
N LEU A 457 14.26 29.62 -26.37
CA LEU A 457 15.22 28.53 -26.16
C LEU A 457 15.49 28.30 -24.67
N ALA A 458 15.76 29.38 -23.92
CA ALA A 458 15.96 29.31 -22.48
C ALA A 458 14.77 28.66 -21.76
N ASN A 459 13.54 29.00 -22.16
CA ASN A 459 12.34 28.38 -21.61
C ASN A 459 12.25 26.88 -21.90
N TYR A 460 12.59 26.42 -23.10
CA TYR A 460 12.60 24.98 -23.41
C TYR A 460 13.63 24.21 -22.57
N PHE A 461 14.83 24.77 -22.35
CA PHE A 461 15.81 24.14 -21.47
C PHE A 461 15.34 24.09 -20.01
N SER A 462 14.64 25.14 -19.53
CA SER A 462 14.05 25.15 -18.19
C SER A 462 12.86 24.17 -18.09
N GLN A 463 12.02 24.05 -19.12
CA GLN A 463 10.95 23.07 -19.16
C GLN A 463 11.50 21.63 -19.10
N LEU A 464 12.60 21.36 -19.80
CA LEU A 464 13.26 20.04 -19.81
C LEU A 464 13.84 19.70 -18.43
N SER A 465 14.48 20.66 -17.75
CA SER A 465 15.08 20.42 -16.42
C SER A 465 14.04 20.13 -15.33
N HIS A 466 12.80 20.58 -15.50
CA HIS A 466 11.71 20.38 -14.54
C HIS A 466 10.83 19.15 -14.84
N LEU A 467 11.26 18.26 -15.75
CA LEU A 467 10.59 16.98 -16.01
C LEU A 467 10.35 16.13 -14.74
N PRO A 468 11.30 16.00 -13.78
CA PRO A 468 11.06 15.26 -12.53
C PRO A 468 9.88 15.83 -11.74
N GLN A 469 9.76 17.16 -11.70
CA GLN A 469 8.69 17.85 -10.99
C GLN A 469 7.33 17.64 -11.68
N LEU A 470 7.28 17.71 -13.02
CA LEU A 470 6.06 17.49 -13.81
C LEU A 470 5.51 16.08 -13.63
N LEU A 471 6.38 15.08 -13.63
CA LEU A 471 6.03 13.67 -13.50
C LEU A 471 5.95 13.20 -12.04
N SER A 472 5.87 14.12 -11.08
CA SER A 472 5.74 13.80 -9.66
C SER A 472 4.28 13.81 -9.19
N ALA A 473 3.98 13.00 -8.17
CA ALA A 473 2.74 13.08 -7.39
C ALA A 473 2.81 14.17 -6.31
N ASN A 474 3.44 15.31 -6.60
CA ASN A 474 3.51 16.47 -5.70
C ASN A 474 2.80 17.69 -6.32
N ASN A 475 2.29 18.57 -5.46
CA ASN A 475 1.60 19.81 -5.83
C ASN A 475 2.32 21.09 -5.34
N GLY A 476 3.50 20.96 -4.72
CA GLY A 476 4.14 22.05 -3.96
C GLY A 476 4.51 23.31 -4.75
N ASN A 477 4.82 23.23 -6.04
CA ASN A 477 4.92 24.43 -6.88
C ASN A 477 3.84 24.31 -7.94
N ARG A 478 2.75 25.08 -7.79
CA ARG A 478 1.58 25.13 -8.67
C ARG A 478 1.93 25.74 -10.04
N LYS A 479 2.85 25.09 -10.76
CA LYS A 479 3.42 25.50 -12.03
C LYS A 479 3.60 24.27 -12.92
N SER A 480 3.10 24.35 -14.15
CA SER A 480 3.35 23.36 -15.19
C SER A 480 4.19 23.90 -16.37
N PHE A 481 4.41 25.21 -16.40
CA PHE A 481 5.33 25.90 -17.30
C PHE A 481 6.52 26.46 -16.51
N PHE A 482 7.72 26.25 -17.06
CA PHE A 482 8.97 26.70 -16.47
C PHE A 482 9.72 27.61 -17.44
N SER A 483 10.38 28.61 -16.87
CA SER A 483 11.12 29.63 -17.60
C SER A 483 12.33 30.05 -16.78
N GLN A 484 13.40 30.45 -17.47
CA GLN A 484 14.59 31.00 -16.83
C GLN A 484 14.96 32.34 -17.46
N LYS A 485 15.47 33.27 -16.65
CA LYS A 485 16.15 34.47 -17.16
C LYS A 485 17.40 34.07 -17.94
N ILE A 486 17.49 34.55 -19.18
CA ILE A 486 18.70 34.42 -20.00
C ILE A 486 19.87 35.05 -19.26
N LYS A 487 21.09 34.54 -19.40
CA LYS A 487 22.31 35.09 -18.77
C LYS A 487 23.41 35.31 -19.81
N GLY A 488 24.44 36.07 -19.43
CA GLY A 488 25.64 36.22 -20.25
C GLY A 488 25.47 37.09 -21.49
N ILE A 489 24.58 38.09 -21.48
CA ILE A 489 24.45 39.09 -22.55
C ILE A 489 25.12 40.40 -22.12
N LYS A 490 26.20 40.80 -22.79
CA LYS A 490 26.93 42.04 -22.48
C LYS A 490 26.12 43.29 -22.82
N GLY A 491 25.88 44.16 -21.83
CA GLY A 491 25.20 45.46 -21.99
C GLY A 491 23.68 45.37 -22.14
N ILE A 492 23.08 44.30 -21.62
CA ILE A 492 21.65 44.02 -21.68
C ILE A 492 20.80 45.10 -20.98
N GLU A 493 21.36 45.75 -19.97
CA GLU A 493 20.73 46.84 -19.21
C GLU A 493 20.40 48.04 -20.10
N SER A 494 21.10 48.16 -21.24
CA SER A 494 20.86 49.22 -22.22
C SER A 494 19.82 48.88 -23.29
N ILE A 495 19.28 47.66 -23.27
CA ILE A 495 18.33 47.11 -24.25
C ILE A 495 17.01 46.76 -23.57
N PHE A 496 17.06 46.12 -22.41
CA PHE A 496 15.88 45.70 -21.64
C PHE A 496 15.80 46.47 -20.33
N GLN A 497 14.75 47.28 -20.18
CA GLN A 497 14.49 48.03 -18.94
C GLN A 497 14.07 47.06 -17.83
N ASN A 498 14.60 47.24 -16.62
CA ASN A 498 14.34 46.37 -15.46
C ASN A 498 14.68 44.88 -15.69
N TYR A 499 15.83 44.61 -16.32
CA TYR A 499 16.33 43.24 -16.51
C TYR A 499 16.58 42.48 -15.20
N ASP A 500 16.86 43.20 -14.10
CA ASP A 500 16.99 42.59 -12.78
C ASP A 500 15.67 41.97 -12.31
N GLY A 501 14.53 42.59 -12.63
CA GLY A 501 13.19 42.05 -12.36
C GLY A 501 12.62 41.11 -13.44
N LEU A 502 13.41 40.66 -14.42
CA LEU A 502 12.89 39.81 -15.51
C LEU A 502 12.32 38.47 -15.01
N ASP A 503 12.91 37.87 -13.97
CA ASP A 503 12.39 36.62 -13.39
C ASP A 503 10.97 36.78 -12.84
N GLU A 504 10.66 37.94 -12.24
CA GLU A 504 9.31 38.27 -11.76
C GLU A 504 8.34 38.46 -12.94
N ILE A 505 8.77 39.17 -13.98
CA ILE A 505 7.96 39.37 -15.20
C ILE A 505 7.67 38.03 -15.87
N LEU A 506 8.68 37.18 -16.04
CA LEU A 506 8.52 35.84 -16.62
C LEU A 506 7.54 35.03 -15.79
N THR A 507 7.70 35.02 -14.47
CA THR A 507 6.77 34.34 -13.55
C THR A 507 5.35 34.88 -13.69
N GLN A 508 5.15 36.19 -13.88
CA GLN A 508 3.83 36.79 -14.06
C GLN A 508 3.19 36.50 -15.43
N VAL A 509 3.99 36.34 -16.47
CA VAL A 509 3.56 36.04 -17.85
C VAL A 509 3.26 34.55 -18.02
N THR A 510 4.08 33.70 -17.41
CA THR A 510 3.86 32.24 -17.37
C THR A 510 2.94 31.81 -16.24
N ALA A 511 2.53 32.74 -15.36
CA ALA A 511 1.57 32.47 -14.31
C ALA A 511 0.30 31.89 -14.93
N GLU A 512 -0.01 30.66 -14.53
CA GLU A 512 -1.25 29.96 -14.84
C GLU A 512 -2.38 30.53 -13.97
N ARG A 513 -2.57 31.86 -14.01
CA ARG A 513 -3.32 32.67 -13.04
C ARG A 513 -4.66 32.02 -12.66
N GLU A 514 -4.77 31.60 -11.41
CA GLU A 514 -6.01 31.10 -10.78
C GLU A 514 -7.12 32.18 -10.62
N ASP A 515 -6.86 33.43 -11.01
CA ASP A 515 -7.71 34.58 -10.65
C ASP A 515 -8.95 34.78 -11.54
N SER A 516 -9.15 33.99 -12.62
CA SER A 516 -10.37 34.07 -13.43
C SER A 516 -11.00 32.71 -13.74
N VAL A 517 -12.34 32.66 -13.64
CA VAL A 517 -13.20 31.47 -13.63
C VAL A 517 -13.16 30.62 -14.91
N ALA A 518 -12.51 31.09 -15.99
CA ALA A 518 -12.63 30.50 -17.32
C ALA A 518 -11.49 29.57 -17.78
N THR A 519 -10.29 29.63 -17.19
CA THR A 519 -9.12 28.86 -17.69
C THR A 519 -8.08 28.55 -16.59
N ASP A 520 -8.32 27.56 -15.75
CA ASP A 520 -7.30 26.99 -14.84
C ASP A 520 -6.44 25.96 -15.60
N ILE A 521 -5.42 26.48 -16.30
CA ILE A 521 -4.53 25.71 -17.17
C ILE A 521 -3.67 24.73 -16.35
N PHE A 522 -3.22 25.12 -15.16
CA PHE A 522 -2.43 24.29 -14.28
C PHE A 522 -3.19 23.02 -13.91
N THR A 523 -4.41 23.16 -13.39
CA THR A 523 -5.25 22.04 -12.96
C THR A 523 -5.53 21.08 -14.11
N GLN A 524 -5.82 21.60 -15.31
CA GLN A 524 -6.06 20.76 -16.48
C GLN A 524 -4.83 19.92 -16.86
N ARG A 525 -3.65 20.55 -16.94
CA ARG A 525 -2.39 19.88 -17.31
C ARG A 525 -1.96 18.89 -16.23
N LYS A 526 -2.06 19.28 -14.96
CA LYS A 526 -1.75 18.40 -13.83
C LYS A 526 -2.65 17.17 -13.83
N ASN A 527 -3.95 17.34 -14.08
CA ASN A 527 -4.87 16.22 -14.16
C ASN A 527 -4.47 15.21 -15.26
N GLN A 528 -4.09 15.68 -16.45
CA GLN A 528 -3.61 14.80 -17.54
C GLN A 528 -2.33 14.04 -17.17
N LEU A 529 -1.40 14.71 -16.48
CA LEU A 529 -0.16 14.08 -15.99
C LEU A 529 -0.47 13.02 -14.94
N LEU A 530 -1.39 13.30 -14.00
CA LEU A 530 -1.82 12.33 -12.99
C LEU A 530 -2.53 11.13 -13.62
N ASP A 531 -3.38 11.34 -14.63
CA ASP A 531 -4.03 10.26 -15.38
C ASP A 531 -3.00 9.36 -16.08
N HIS A 532 -1.94 9.95 -16.62
CA HIS A 532 -0.82 9.18 -17.18
C HIS A 532 -0.08 8.36 -16.12
N LEU A 533 0.13 8.91 -14.91
CA LEU A 533 0.76 8.17 -13.81
C LEU A 533 -0.12 7.02 -13.31
N LEU A 534 -1.42 7.24 -13.15
CA LEU A 534 -2.40 6.22 -12.73
C LEU A 534 -2.50 5.08 -13.75
N ALA A 535 -2.42 5.39 -15.05
CA ALA A 535 -2.49 4.40 -16.12
C ALA A 535 -1.37 3.35 -16.04
N ARG A 536 -0.21 3.67 -15.44
CA ARG A 536 0.89 2.71 -15.21
C ARG A 536 0.49 1.57 -14.28
N PHE A 537 -0.51 1.80 -13.43
CA PHE A 537 -1.05 0.83 -12.49
C PHE A 537 -2.41 0.26 -12.93
N GLY A 538 -2.91 0.65 -14.12
CA GLY A 538 -4.22 0.23 -14.61
C GLY A 538 -5.41 0.84 -13.88
N GLU A 539 -5.23 1.98 -13.21
CA GLU A 539 -6.26 2.62 -12.39
C GLU A 539 -6.96 3.76 -13.16
N SER A 540 -8.26 3.96 -12.94
CA SER A 540 -9.05 5.01 -13.60
C SER A 540 -10.05 5.66 -12.65
N PHE A 541 -10.13 6.99 -12.71
CA PHE A 541 -11.02 7.81 -11.87
C PHE A 541 -12.24 8.34 -12.65
N ASN A 542 -12.53 7.81 -13.84
CA ASN A 542 -13.56 8.38 -14.74
C ASN A 542 -14.95 8.46 -14.09
N ASP A 543 -15.43 7.38 -13.47
CA ASP A 543 -16.74 7.34 -12.79
C ASP A 543 -16.79 8.36 -11.64
N TYR A 544 -15.71 8.47 -10.87
CA TYR A 544 -15.58 9.43 -9.78
C TYR A 544 -15.62 10.87 -10.29
N VAL A 545 -14.87 11.18 -11.36
CA VAL A 545 -14.82 12.51 -11.97
C VAL A 545 -16.21 12.97 -12.42
N ILE A 546 -16.97 12.09 -13.09
CA ILE A 546 -18.33 12.38 -13.54
C ILE A 546 -19.24 12.67 -12.35
N LEU A 547 -19.16 11.84 -11.30
CA LEU A 547 -19.93 12.05 -10.07
C LEU A 547 -19.59 13.38 -9.40
N MET A 548 -18.30 13.69 -9.25
CA MET A 548 -17.84 14.92 -8.60
C MET A 548 -18.30 16.17 -9.37
N HIS A 549 -18.26 16.15 -10.71
CA HIS A 549 -18.80 17.25 -11.52
C HIS A 549 -20.33 17.41 -11.43
N ARG A 550 -21.06 16.35 -11.09
CA ARG A 550 -22.51 16.39 -10.88
C ARG A 550 -22.88 16.88 -9.47
N LEU A 551 -22.13 16.45 -8.46
CA LEU A 551 -22.37 16.79 -7.05
C LEU A 551 -21.89 18.19 -6.69
N PHE A 552 -20.80 18.63 -7.32
CA PHE A 552 -20.13 19.88 -6.99
C PHE A 552 -19.99 20.77 -8.22
N GLN A 553 -19.84 22.08 -7.99
CA GLN A 553 -19.50 23.01 -9.06
C GLN A 553 -18.17 22.60 -9.72
N ARG A 554 -18.04 22.83 -11.04
CA ARG A 554 -16.90 22.35 -11.85
C ARG A 554 -15.52 22.64 -11.24
N LYS A 555 -15.34 23.84 -10.66
CA LYS A 555 -14.08 24.29 -10.07
C LYS A 555 -13.71 23.50 -8.80
N ARG A 556 -14.66 23.37 -7.88
CA ARG A 556 -14.51 22.56 -6.67
C ARG A 556 -14.17 21.13 -7.00
N ALA A 557 -14.92 20.54 -7.93
CA ALA A 557 -14.69 19.17 -8.38
C ALA A 557 -13.25 18.99 -8.90
N ALA A 558 -12.75 19.89 -9.75
CA ALA A 558 -11.42 19.75 -10.34
C ALA A 558 -10.27 19.79 -9.32
N ARG A 559 -10.37 20.64 -8.28
CA ARG A 559 -9.35 20.73 -7.23
C ARG A 559 -9.35 19.54 -6.28
N GLU A 560 -10.53 19.13 -5.82
CA GLU A 560 -10.67 17.93 -4.99
C GLU A 560 -10.15 16.69 -5.73
N LEU A 561 -10.43 16.57 -7.04
CA LEU A 561 -9.95 15.48 -7.88
C LEU A 561 -8.42 15.39 -7.98
N ILE A 562 -7.71 16.52 -8.10
CA ILE A 562 -6.24 16.52 -8.14
C ILE A 562 -5.68 15.96 -6.83
N ARG A 563 -6.22 16.44 -5.70
CA ARG A 563 -5.81 15.99 -4.38
C ARG A 563 -6.05 14.50 -4.20
N ASP A 564 -7.26 14.04 -4.51
CA ASP A 564 -7.64 12.62 -4.38
C ASP A 564 -6.73 11.71 -5.21
N LYS A 565 -6.40 12.11 -6.45
CA LYS A 565 -5.46 11.38 -7.31
C LYS A 565 -4.05 11.36 -6.76
N ILE A 566 -3.57 12.49 -6.22
CA ILE A 566 -2.24 12.58 -5.59
C ILE A 566 -2.17 11.65 -4.37
N ASP A 567 -3.16 11.71 -3.49
CA ASP A 567 -3.21 10.88 -2.28
C ASP A 567 -3.28 9.39 -2.64
N PHE A 568 -4.06 9.02 -3.67
CA PHE A 568 -4.13 7.66 -4.18
C PHE A 568 -2.78 7.17 -4.73
N ILE A 569 -2.05 7.98 -5.51
CA ILE A 569 -0.73 7.61 -6.05
C ILE A 569 0.31 7.50 -4.93
N LYS A 570 0.34 8.46 -4.00
CA LYS A 570 1.30 8.45 -2.88
C LYS A 570 1.14 7.22 -1.98
N GLU A 571 -0.10 6.77 -1.80
CA GLU A 571 -0.42 5.63 -0.96
C GLU A 571 -0.51 4.31 -1.74
N TYR A 572 -0.19 4.31 -3.04
CA TYR A 572 -0.41 3.18 -3.94
C TYR A 572 0.26 1.89 -3.47
N GLU A 573 1.48 1.99 -2.92
CA GLU A 573 2.21 0.87 -2.29
C GLU A 573 1.34 0.12 -1.26
N THR A 574 0.60 0.85 -0.44
CA THR A 574 -0.21 0.25 0.63
C THR A 574 -1.56 -0.27 0.12
N ILE A 575 -2.25 0.51 -0.70
CA ILE A 575 -3.61 0.17 -1.17
C ILE A 575 -3.62 -0.93 -2.23
N SER A 576 -2.54 -1.09 -3.00
CA SER A 576 -2.41 -2.18 -3.98
C SER A 576 -2.12 -3.52 -3.30
N LYS A 577 -1.21 -3.51 -2.31
CA LYS A 577 -0.75 -4.70 -1.57
C LYS A 577 -1.79 -5.28 -0.64
N HIS A 578 -2.52 -4.44 0.10
CA HIS A 578 -3.34 -4.87 1.24
C HIS A 578 -4.82 -5.11 0.92
N ARG A 579 -5.26 -5.20 -0.35
CA ARG A 579 -6.69 -5.25 -0.74
C ARG A 579 -7.56 -6.19 0.11
N ALA A 580 -7.13 -7.45 0.25
CA ALA A 580 -7.87 -8.48 1.00
C ALA A 580 -7.59 -8.50 2.51
N LYS A 581 -6.70 -7.64 3.01
CA LYS A 581 -6.23 -7.64 4.40
C LYS A 581 -7.32 -7.12 5.34
N GLY A 582 -7.62 -7.91 6.38
CA GLY A 582 -8.39 -7.48 7.54
C GLY A 582 -7.51 -6.69 8.53
N PHE A 583 -8.14 -5.93 9.41
CA PHE A 583 -7.39 -5.18 10.41
C PHE A 583 -6.87 -6.11 11.53
N ASP A 584 -5.80 -5.69 12.20
CA ASP A 584 -5.21 -6.40 13.33
C ASP A 584 -5.92 -6.02 14.63
N TYR A 585 -6.85 -6.86 15.06
CA TYR A 585 -7.60 -6.66 16.31
C TYR A 585 -6.89 -7.23 17.54
N CYS A 586 -5.78 -7.95 17.37
CA CYS A 586 -5.20 -8.82 18.41
C CYS A 586 -3.95 -8.22 19.04
N ASN A 587 -3.03 -7.68 18.23
CA ASN A 587 -1.79 -7.11 18.74
C ASN A 587 -2.03 -5.68 19.25
N ASN A 588 -1.46 -5.35 20.42
CA ASN A 588 -1.51 -3.99 20.98
C ASN A 588 -0.33 -3.12 20.56
N THR A 589 0.73 -3.72 20.02
CA THR A 589 1.94 -3.05 19.54
C THR A 589 2.51 -3.78 18.35
N PHE A 590 3.22 -3.07 17.48
CA PHE A 590 4.03 -3.65 16.41
C PHE A 590 5.32 -2.83 16.25
N THR A 591 6.29 -3.37 15.52
CA THR A 591 7.53 -2.66 15.18
C THR A 591 7.35 -1.99 13.83
N ASN A 592 7.49 -0.66 13.78
CA ASN A 592 7.37 0.09 12.53
C ASN A 592 8.64 -0.03 11.66
N LEU A 593 8.61 0.59 10.46
CA LEU A 593 9.72 0.56 9.50
C LEU A 593 11.03 1.16 10.06
N ALA A 594 10.93 2.07 11.04
CA ALA A 594 12.08 2.66 11.73
C ALA A 594 12.62 1.77 12.87
N GLY A 595 12.10 0.54 13.05
CA GLY A 595 12.51 -0.36 14.12
C GLY A 595 11.97 0.00 15.50
N LYS A 596 11.04 0.96 15.60
CA LYS A 596 10.46 1.42 16.87
C LYS A 596 9.19 0.64 17.18
N ILE A 597 9.04 0.25 18.45
CA ILE A 597 7.79 -0.33 18.96
C ILE A 597 6.77 0.79 19.11
N VAL A 598 5.67 0.70 18.36
CA VAL A 598 4.56 1.66 18.35
C VAL A 598 3.26 0.98 18.77
N LYS A 599 2.30 1.77 19.26
CA LYS A 599 0.99 1.26 19.68
C LYS A 599 0.14 0.93 18.45
N ASN A 600 -0.38 -0.28 18.40
CA ASN A 600 -1.37 -0.68 17.40
C ASN A 600 -2.77 -0.19 17.83
N LYS A 601 -3.11 1.04 17.45
CA LYS A 601 -4.40 1.64 17.80
C LYS A 601 -5.54 0.94 17.04
N ILE A 602 -6.60 0.61 17.76
CA ILE A 602 -7.85 0.05 17.19
C ILE A 602 -8.96 1.09 17.06
N TRP A 603 -8.77 2.26 17.69
CA TRP A 603 -9.66 3.41 17.65
C TRP A 603 -8.80 4.68 17.70
N TYR A 604 -9.13 5.63 16.84
CA TYR A 604 -8.43 6.90 16.67
C TYR A 604 -9.28 8.05 17.20
N ASP A 605 -8.63 9.13 17.63
CA ASP A 605 -9.27 10.36 18.09
C ASP A 605 -8.78 11.60 17.30
N GLN A 606 -9.24 12.79 17.66
CA GLN A 606 -8.90 14.03 16.95
C GLN A 606 -7.46 14.51 17.15
N ASN A 607 -6.71 13.91 18.08
CA ASN A 607 -5.29 14.20 18.27
C ASN A 607 -4.41 13.28 17.39
N ASP A 608 -5.00 12.27 16.76
CA ASP A 608 -4.32 11.32 15.89
C ASP A 608 -4.18 11.86 14.46
N VAL A 609 -3.55 13.03 14.30
CA VAL A 609 -3.34 13.71 13.01
C VAL A 609 -1.94 13.39 12.47
N GLY A 610 -1.79 13.23 11.15
CA GLY A 610 -0.49 13.01 10.50
C GLY A 610 0.17 11.67 10.83
N ILE A 611 -0.61 10.65 11.19
CA ILE A 611 -0.10 9.31 11.44
C ILE A 611 0.40 8.71 10.11
N PRO A 612 1.62 8.15 10.06
CA PRO A 612 2.12 7.49 8.86
C PRO A 612 1.16 6.40 8.37
N THR A 613 0.90 6.35 7.07
CA THR A 613 -0.06 5.41 6.45
C THR A 613 0.18 3.95 6.85
N ALA A 614 1.46 3.53 6.94
CA ALA A 614 1.85 2.18 7.35
C ALA A 614 1.53 1.85 8.82
N GLU A 615 1.26 2.85 9.66
CA GLU A 615 0.90 2.69 11.07
C GLU A 615 -0.62 2.73 11.32
N ILE A 616 -1.42 2.93 10.26
CA ILE A 616 -2.87 2.99 10.36
C ILE A 616 -3.47 1.57 10.27
N ASN A 617 -4.08 1.12 11.36
CA ASN A 617 -4.67 -0.22 11.48
C ASN A 617 -6.14 -0.23 11.04
N VAL A 618 -6.32 -0.32 9.73
CA VAL A 618 -7.62 -0.47 9.07
C VAL A 618 -7.59 -1.66 8.12
N ALA A 619 -8.76 -2.16 7.73
CA ALA A 619 -8.84 -3.17 6.67
C ALA A 619 -8.49 -2.52 5.33
N GLY A 620 -7.85 -3.27 4.42
CA GLY A 620 -7.43 -2.76 3.12
C GLY A 620 -8.57 -2.21 2.28
N ILE A 621 -9.73 -2.88 2.31
CA ILE A 621 -10.97 -2.40 1.70
C ILE A 621 -11.39 -1.01 2.19
N VAL A 622 -11.22 -0.70 3.48
CA VAL A 622 -11.57 0.62 4.03
C VAL A 622 -10.66 1.69 3.46
N HIS A 623 -9.35 1.41 3.43
CA HIS A 623 -8.35 2.33 2.93
C HIS A 623 -8.51 2.60 1.43
N ARG A 624 -8.62 1.53 0.63
CA ARG A 624 -8.73 1.65 -0.83
C ARG A 624 -10.06 2.27 -1.27
N ALA A 625 -11.19 1.81 -0.74
CA ALA A 625 -12.49 2.38 -1.11
C ALA A 625 -12.63 3.84 -0.66
N ALA A 626 -12.02 4.23 0.47
CA ALA A 626 -11.96 5.63 0.88
C ALA A 626 -11.21 6.49 -0.14
N ARG A 627 -10.05 6.05 -0.64
CA ARG A 627 -9.27 6.81 -1.63
C ARG A 627 -9.96 6.89 -3.00
N LEU A 628 -10.63 5.83 -3.45
CA LEU A 628 -11.45 5.85 -4.67
C LEU A 628 -12.69 6.76 -4.59
N ALA A 629 -13.09 7.14 -3.38
CA ALA A 629 -14.25 7.96 -3.10
C ALA A 629 -13.92 9.38 -2.63
N GLY A 630 -12.63 9.74 -2.58
CA GLY A 630 -12.16 10.99 -1.97
C GLY A 630 -12.64 11.17 -0.53
N ILE A 631 -12.59 10.11 0.26
CA ILE A 631 -12.81 10.20 1.71
C ILE A 631 -11.43 10.47 2.34
N PRO A 632 -11.21 11.67 2.91
CA PRO A 632 -9.87 12.09 3.34
C PRO A 632 -9.38 11.30 4.55
N ASN A 633 -10.26 11.01 5.52
CA ASN A 633 -9.93 10.28 6.72
C ASN A 633 -10.66 8.93 6.80
N TYR A 634 -9.93 7.86 6.56
CA TYR A 634 -10.41 6.48 6.61
C TYR A 634 -10.15 5.78 7.96
N LYS A 635 -9.58 6.49 8.95
CA LYS A 635 -9.29 5.94 10.28
C LYS A 635 -10.59 5.62 11.02
N ARG A 636 -10.59 4.51 11.77
CA ARG A 636 -11.69 4.11 12.66
C ARG A 636 -11.77 5.05 13.87
N ARG A 637 -12.73 5.97 13.85
CA ARG A 637 -12.94 7.03 14.85
C ARG A 637 -14.43 7.26 15.05
N ASN A 638 -14.84 8.15 15.95
CA ASN A 638 -16.23 8.60 16.03
C ASN A 638 -16.57 9.51 14.84
N LEU A 639 -17.70 9.26 14.18
CA LEU A 639 -18.26 10.06 13.08
C LEU A 639 -19.49 10.85 13.54
N ALA A 640 -20.23 10.36 14.55
CA ALA A 640 -21.41 11.05 15.09
C ALA A 640 -21.08 12.17 16.09
N HIS A 641 -20.00 12.03 16.86
CA HIS A 641 -19.64 12.98 17.91
C HIS A 641 -18.19 13.45 17.76
N ILE A 642 -18.06 14.67 17.26
CA ILE A 642 -16.81 15.39 17.03
C ILE A 642 -16.63 16.42 18.14
N GLU A 643 -15.46 16.44 18.80
CA GLU A 643 -15.17 17.40 19.87
C GLU A 643 -14.70 18.73 19.26
N TYR A 644 -15.12 19.86 19.86
CA TYR A 644 -14.79 21.21 19.42
C TYR A 644 -14.10 21.97 20.56
N ASN A 645 -13.04 22.71 20.25
CA ASN A 645 -12.24 23.41 21.25
C ASN A 645 -12.75 24.85 21.44
N ILE A 646 -13.40 25.09 22.57
CA ILE A 646 -13.77 26.42 23.04
C ILE A 646 -12.83 26.81 24.19
N TYR A 647 -12.37 28.05 24.20
CA TYR A 647 -11.58 28.61 25.30
C TYR A 647 -12.18 29.93 25.77
N GLN A 648 -11.93 30.24 27.04
CA GLN A 648 -12.30 31.53 27.61
C GLN A 648 -11.20 32.55 27.32
N GLU A 649 -11.57 33.66 26.67
CA GLU A 649 -10.71 34.84 26.56
C GLU A 649 -10.77 35.58 27.91
N LYS A 650 -9.61 35.98 28.44
CA LYS A 650 -9.53 36.78 29.67
C LYS A 650 -9.21 38.20 29.25
N ASP A 651 -10.23 39.04 29.24
CA ASP A 651 -10.14 40.44 28.89
C ASP A 651 -10.07 41.28 30.18
N ASP A 652 -9.56 42.51 30.10
CA ASP A 652 -9.41 43.42 31.25
C ASP A 652 -10.76 43.92 31.82
N ASP A 653 -11.89 43.49 31.25
CA ASP A 653 -13.25 43.94 31.58
C ASP A 653 -14.07 42.95 32.46
N ASP A 654 -13.42 41.89 32.97
CA ASP A 654 -13.95 40.92 33.95
C ASP A 654 -15.22 40.17 33.49
N LYS A 655 -15.47 40.09 32.17
CA LYS A 655 -16.56 39.29 31.57
C LYS A 655 -16.07 37.94 31.06
N ASN A 656 -16.91 36.91 31.22
CA ASN A 656 -16.65 35.57 30.69
C ASN A 656 -17.05 35.51 29.20
N GLU A 657 -16.11 35.77 28.31
CA GLU A 657 -16.32 35.68 26.86
C GLU A 657 -15.62 34.44 26.27
N LEU A 658 -16.36 33.64 25.51
CA LEU A 658 -15.88 32.41 24.88
C LEU A 658 -15.50 32.66 23.43
N ARG A 659 -14.39 32.04 23.01
CA ARG A 659 -13.98 31.98 21.61
C ARG A 659 -13.61 30.57 21.21
N TRP A 660 -13.72 30.30 19.92
CA TRP A 660 -13.24 29.06 19.33
C TRP A 660 -11.95 29.28 18.57
N ARG A 661 -11.11 28.25 18.54
CA ARG A 661 -9.90 28.22 17.70
C ARG A 661 -9.62 26.81 17.22
N VAL A 662 -9.07 26.71 16.01
CA VAL A 662 -8.47 25.47 15.50
C VAL A 662 -6.98 25.55 15.76
N VAL A 663 -6.46 24.61 16.54
CA VAL A 663 -5.04 24.54 16.90
C VAL A 663 -4.46 23.22 16.43
N ASP A 664 -3.31 23.31 15.76
CA ASP A 664 -2.38 22.22 15.62
C ASP A 664 -1.50 22.18 16.87
N THR A 665 -1.76 21.21 17.73
CA THR A 665 -1.06 21.02 19.00
C THR A 665 0.38 20.58 18.80
N ASP A 666 0.67 19.84 17.73
CA ASP A 666 1.99 19.27 17.47
C ASP A 666 2.95 20.36 16.99
N LYS A 667 2.48 21.22 16.07
CA LYS A 667 3.24 22.40 15.63
C LYS A 667 3.05 23.62 16.52
N ARG A 668 2.23 23.51 17.58
CA ARG A 668 1.86 24.60 18.50
C ARG A 668 1.37 25.85 17.75
N LYS A 669 0.55 25.64 16.71
CA LYS A 669 0.15 26.67 15.75
C LYS A 669 -1.36 26.87 15.77
N ILE A 670 -1.81 28.12 15.88
CA ILE A 670 -3.23 28.48 15.68
C ILE A 670 -3.48 28.54 14.18
N LEU A 671 -4.41 27.72 13.70
CA LEU A 671 -4.74 27.62 12.30
C LEU A 671 -5.86 28.56 11.89
N LEU A 672 -6.92 28.61 12.69
CA LEU A 672 -8.09 29.48 12.51
C LEU A 672 -8.56 29.97 13.88
N SER A 673 -9.10 31.18 13.93
CA SER A 673 -9.75 31.75 15.10
C SER A 673 -11.12 32.30 14.73
N GLY A 674 -12.08 32.18 15.64
CA GLY A 674 -13.39 32.81 15.50
C GLY A 674 -13.29 34.33 15.42
N SER A 675 -14.14 34.93 14.60
CA SER A 675 -14.24 36.39 14.43
C SER A 675 -15.04 37.05 15.55
N VAL A 676 -15.99 36.35 16.15
CA VAL A 676 -16.97 36.84 17.16
C VAL A 676 -16.77 36.15 18.52
N GLN A 677 -17.19 36.83 19.60
CA GLN A 677 -17.21 36.33 20.97
C GLN A 677 -18.61 35.81 21.35
N TYR A 678 -18.66 34.79 22.20
CA TYR A 678 -19.89 34.11 22.60
C TYR A 678 -20.02 34.07 24.12
N THR A 679 -21.24 34.23 24.64
CA THR A 679 -21.54 34.05 26.07
C THR A 679 -22.05 32.64 26.39
N ASP A 680 -22.44 31.88 25.36
CA ASP A 680 -22.96 30.51 25.46
C ASP A 680 -22.05 29.52 24.73
N GLU A 681 -21.73 28.41 25.39
CA GLU A 681 -20.83 27.39 24.87
C GLU A 681 -21.45 26.65 23.66
N ASN A 682 -22.75 26.38 23.69
CA ASN A 682 -23.41 25.69 22.58
C ASN A 682 -23.44 26.55 21.32
N ALA A 683 -23.70 27.85 21.45
CA ALA A 683 -23.60 28.81 20.36
C ALA A 683 -22.17 28.87 19.78
N ALA A 684 -21.14 28.88 20.64
CA ALA A 684 -19.75 28.87 20.20
C ALA A 684 -19.36 27.58 19.44
N ILE A 685 -19.85 26.43 19.89
CA ILE A 685 -19.66 25.13 19.23
C ILE A 685 -20.40 25.08 17.89
N ALA A 686 -21.65 25.57 17.84
CA ALA A 686 -22.43 25.62 16.62
C ALA A 686 -21.74 26.48 15.55
N GLU A 687 -21.22 27.64 15.95
CA GLU A 687 -20.43 28.48 15.05
C GLU A 687 -19.17 27.76 14.60
N MET A 688 -18.36 27.21 15.52
CA MET A 688 -17.13 26.52 15.16
C MET A 688 -17.39 25.37 14.17
N ARG A 689 -18.47 24.59 14.37
CA ARG A 689 -18.88 23.54 13.45
C ARG A 689 -19.21 24.10 12.07
N ASN A 690 -19.93 25.22 11.99
CA ASN A 690 -20.24 25.88 10.72
C ASN A 690 -18.97 26.41 10.03
N SER A 691 -18.13 27.17 10.75
CA SER A 691 -16.91 27.74 10.21
C SER A 691 -15.92 26.67 9.75
N VAL A 692 -15.81 25.53 10.46
CA VAL A 692 -14.99 24.38 10.04
C VAL A 692 -15.55 23.73 8.77
N LYS A 693 -16.87 23.53 8.67
CA LYS A 693 -17.50 22.99 7.45
C LYS A 693 -17.25 23.91 6.25
N LEU A 694 -17.33 25.22 6.44
CA LEU A 694 -17.01 26.20 5.39
C LEU A 694 -15.51 26.14 5.04
N ALA A 695 -14.62 26.13 6.03
CA ALA A 695 -13.17 26.08 5.83
C ALA A 695 -12.64 24.76 5.24
N MET A 696 -13.42 23.68 5.22
CA MET A 696 -13.05 22.47 4.47
C MET A 696 -13.15 22.66 2.96
N ASN A 697 -13.86 23.69 2.49
CA ASN A 697 -14.00 24.02 1.08
C ASN A 697 -13.17 25.28 0.74
N GLN A 698 -12.24 25.14 -0.20
CA GLN A 698 -11.37 26.23 -0.64
C GLN A 698 -12.13 27.40 -1.29
N ASP A 699 -13.35 27.19 -1.79
CA ASP A 699 -14.14 28.28 -2.38
C ASP A 699 -14.64 29.30 -1.34
N ASN A 700 -14.63 28.94 -0.05
CA ASN A 700 -15.05 29.82 1.04
C ASN A 700 -13.88 30.65 1.61
N TYR A 701 -12.72 30.63 0.97
CA TYR A 701 -11.54 31.38 1.39
C TYR A 701 -11.50 32.73 0.68
N GLU A 702 -11.60 33.80 1.46
CA GLU A 702 -11.37 35.16 0.99
C GLU A 702 -9.88 35.46 1.01
N LEU A 703 -9.29 35.70 -0.16
CA LEU A 703 -7.86 35.89 -0.36
C LEU A 703 -7.49 37.38 -0.27
N LEU A 704 -6.81 37.77 0.81
CA LEU A 704 -6.55 39.18 1.14
C LEU A 704 -5.05 39.54 1.17
N LYS A 705 -4.78 40.85 1.12
CA LYS A 705 -3.44 41.44 1.15
C LYS A 705 -3.44 42.70 2.01
N THR A 706 -2.42 42.89 2.84
CA THR A 706 -2.24 44.09 3.68
C THR A 706 -1.63 45.24 2.87
N ILE A 707 -1.67 46.45 3.43
CA ILE A 707 -0.99 47.64 2.86
C ILE A 707 0.53 47.41 2.70
N ASP A 708 1.17 46.66 3.61
CA ASP A 708 2.59 46.31 3.56
C ASP A 708 2.91 45.10 2.66
N ASP A 709 2.06 44.81 1.69
CA ASP A 709 2.21 43.71 0.73
C ASP A 709 2.26 42.26 1.28
N ARG A 710 1.88 42.03 2.54
CA ARG A 710 1.75 40.69 3.12
C ARG A 710 0.40 40.05 2.80
N PHE A 711 0.36 38.74 2.61
CA PHE A 711 -0.81 37.97 2.21
C PHE A 711 -1.47 37.27 3.41
N TYR A 712 -2.79 37.20 3.44
CA TYR A 712 -3.56 36.45 4.45
C TYR A 712 -4.90 35.99 3.87
N PHE A 713 -5.70 35.26 4.65
CA PHE A 713 -7.02 34.82 4.23
C PHE A 713 -8.02 34.78 5.39
N ASN A 714 -9.30 34.94 5.03
CA ASN A 714 -10.45 34.73 5.91
C ASN A 714 -11.30 33.57 5.38
N ILE A 715 -12.14 33.03 6.26
CA ILE A 715 -13.22 32.11 5.91
C ILE A 715 -14.51 32.92 5.91
N VAL A 716 -15.25 32.87 4.81
CA VAL A 716 -16.51 33.57 4.63
C VAL A 716 -17.67 32.61 4.40
N ASP A 717 -18.87 33.02 4.78
CA ASP A 717 -20.11 32.33 4.42
C ASP A 717 -20.64 32.75 3.03
N ALA A 718 -21.86 32.33 2.69
CA ALA A 718 -22.47 32.60 1.39
C ALA A 718 -22.83 34.10 1.21
N GLU A 719 -23.05 34.80 2.32
CA GLU A 719 -23.36 36.22 2.39
C GLU A 719 -22.09 37.09 2.38
N GLY A 720 -20.91 36.49 2.56
CA GLY A 720 -19.61 37.15 2.58
C GLY A 720 -19.16 37.59 3.98
N GLU A 721 -19.87 37.17 5.03
CA GLU A 721 -19.51 37.48 6.42
C GLU A 721 -18.33 36.64 6.88
N VAL A 722 -17.40 37.27 7.61
CA VAL A 722 -16.18 36.60 8.07
C VAL A 722 -16.50 35.75 9.30
N VAL A 723 -16.55 34.43 9.12
CA VAL A 723 -16.79 33.46 10.19
C VAL A 723 -15.49 33.01 10.88
N GLY A 724 -14.36 33.02 10.16
CA GLY A 724 -13.07 32.59 10.69
C GLY A 724 -11.89 33.34 10.08
N ARG A 725 -10.79 33.50 10.84
CA ARG A 725 -9.62 34.28 10.41
C ARG A 725 -8.31 33.53 10.59
N ARG A 726 -7.38 33.76 9.66
CA ARG A 726 -5.97 33.40 9.82
C ARG A 726 -5.19 34.58 10.41
N ILE A 727 -4.53 34.35 11.55
CA ILE A 727 -3.76 35.39 12.26
C ILE A 727 -2.38 35.63 11.63
N GLU A 728 -1.78 34.59 11.04
CA GLU A 728 -0.47 34.64 10.41
C GLU A 728 -0.54 35.30 9.02
N TYR A 729 0.47 36.13 8.71
CA TYR A 729 0.65 36.75 7.40
C TYR A 729 1.81 36.07 6.64
N PHE A 730 1.67 35.97 5.32
CA PHE A 730 2.62 35.29 4.43
C PHE A 730 3.35 36.29 3.52
N ALA A 731 4.60 35.98 3.18
CA ALA A 731 5.42 36.83 2.33
C ALA A 731 5.02 36.77 0.84
N THR A 732 4.44 35.66 0.38
CA THR A 732 4.04 35.45 -1.02
C THR A 732 2.65 34.84 -1.12
N SER A 733 2.02 34.98 -2.30
CA SER A 733 0.73 34.33 -2.59
C SER A 733 0.83 32.81 -2.51
N ASP A 734 1.92 32.22 -3.00
CA ASP A 734 2.14 30.77 -2.99
C ASP A 734 2.19 30.22 -1.55
N LEU A 735 2.94 30.87 -0.65
CA LEU A 735 3.00 30.47 0.75
C LEU A 735 1.64 30.56 1.46
N ARG A 736 0.80 31.54 1.08
CA ARG A 736 -0.58 31.64 1.55
C ARG A 736 -1.41 30.45 1.05
N LEU A 737 -1.28 30.08 -0.22
CA LEU A 737 -2.01 28.96 -0.81
C LEU A 737 -1.58 27.61 -0.21
N ASP A 738 -0.29 27.42 0.05
CA ASP A 738 0.24 26.25 0.78
C ASP A 738 -0.34 26.17 2.19
N ALA A 739 -0.47 27.32 2.86
CA ALA A 739 -1.09 27.38 4.18
C ALA A 739 -2.60 27.07 4.14
N ILE A 740 -3.31 27.47 3.08
CA ILE A 740 -4.73 27.11 2.87
C ILE A 740 -4.85 25.60 2.66
N GLU A 741 -4.05 25.01 1.77
CA GLU A 741 -4.03 23.57 1.50
C GLU A 741 -3.75 22.78 2.79
N TYR A 742 -2.75 23.21 3.56
CA TYR A 742 -2.46 22.63 4.87
C TYR A 742 -3.63 22.72 5.86
N VAL A 743 -4.33 23.86 5.93
CA VAL A 743 -5.51 24.01 6.80
C VAL A 743 -6.63 23.09 6.34
N VAL A 744 -6.92 23.05 5.04
CA VAL A 744 -7.96 22.18 4.46
C VAL A 744 -7.64 20.71 4.76
N ASP A 745 -6.39 20.29 4.59
CA ASP A 745 -5.94 18.93 4.89
C ASP A 745 -6.11 18.60 6.37
N PHE A 746 -5.65 19.50 7.24
CA PHE A 746 -5.76 19.35 8.69
C PHE A 746 -7.22 19.26 9.14
N LEU A 747 -8.11 20.11 8.62
CA LEU A 747 -9.52 20.10 8.95
C LEU A 747 -10.19 18.81 8.47
N ASN A 748 -9.93 18.41 7.22
CA ASN A 748 -10.43 17.15 6.65
C ASN A 748 -9.94 15.93 7.42
N GLU A 749 -8.72 15.96 7.95
CA GLU A 749 -8.24 14.88 8.80
C GLU A 749 -8.87 14.91 10.20
N LYS A 750 -9.04 16.09 10.80
CA LYS A 750 -9.44 16.22 12.22
C LYS A 750 -10.96 16.22 12.45
N PHE A 751 -11.73 16.86 11.57
CA PHE A 751 -13.15 17.14 11.77
C PHE A 751 -14.08 16.50 10.72
N SER A 752 -13.56 15.67 9.82
CA SER A 752 -14.42 15.01 8.83
C SER A 752 -15.41 14.05 9.51
N GLU A 753 -16.69 14.24 9.22
CA GLU A 753 -17.82 13.37 9.59
C GLU A 753 -17.96 12.18 8.62
N GLU A 754 -17.11 12.09 7.60
CA GLU A 754 -17.18 11.07 6.55
C GLU A 754 -16.22 9.91 6.81
N GLY A 755 -16.71 8.71 6.55
CA GLY A 755 -16.00 7.46 6.81
C GLY A 755 -17.01 6.32 6.92
N PHE A 756 -16.55 5.11 7.19
CA PHE A 756 -17.44 3.97 7.37
C PHE A 756 -16.78 2.87 8.18
N TYR A 757 -17.59 1.98 8.73
CA TYR A 757 -17.12 0.80 9.45
C TYR A 757 -17.31 -0.45 8.61
N VAL A 758 -16.29 -1.30 8.60
CA VAL A 758 -16.41 -2.70 8.20
C VAL A 758 -16.36 -3.54 9.46
N ILE A 759 -17.44 -4.26 9.73
CA ILE A 759 -17.60 -5.12 10.90
C ILE A 759 -17.63 -6.57 10.40
N GLU A 760 -16.60 -7.34 10.75
CA GLU A 760 -16.45 -8.73 10.33
C GLU A 760 -17.23 -9.66 11.25
N HIS A 761 -18.16 -10.42 10.69
CA HIS A 761 -19.00 -11.29 11.50
C HIS A 761 -18.19 -12.44 12.10
N THR A 762 -17.17 -12.97 11.40
CA THR A 762 -16.25 -14.00 11.94
C THR A 762 -15.65 -13.63 13.30
N LEU A 763 -15.40 -12.34 13.55
CA LEU A 763 -14.86 -11.87 14.82
C LEU A 763 -15.92 -11.80 15.93
N LEU A 764 -17.20 -11.65 15.57
CA LEU A 764 -18.34 -11.65 16.48
C LEU A 764 -18.81 -13.07 16.86
N ARG A 765 -18.11 -14.11 16.39
CA ARG A 765 -18.47 -15.50 16.70
C ARG A 765 -18.42 -15.75 18.22
N PRO A 766 -19.40 -16.49 18.78
CA PRO A 766 -19.42 -16.81 20.19
C PRO A 766 -18.30 -17.80 20.53
N ARG A 767 -17.44 -17.43 21.48
CA ARG A 767 -16.29 -18.25 21.95
C ARG A 767 -16.58 -18.91 23.29
N LYS A 768 -17.49 -18.35 24.09
CA LYS A 768 -17.98 -18.92 25.36
C LYS A 768 -19.49 -19.19 25.29
N SER A 769 -19.98 -19.94 26.27
CA SER A 769 -21.40 -20.35 26.35
C SER A 769 -22.36 -19.21 26.69
N THR A 770 -21.85 -18.06 27.15
CA THR A 770 -22.65 -16.90 27.55
C THR A 770 -22.59 -15.74 26.55
N ASP A 771 -21.94 -15.96 25.41
CA ASP A 771 -21.92 -15.04 24.29
C ASP A 771 -23.23 -15.21 23.49
N ASN A 772 -23.85 -14.09 23.10
CA ASN A 772 -25.01 -14.09 22.22
C ASN A 772 -24.62 -14.50 20.80
N PHE A 773 -25.57 -15.08 20.08
CA PHE A 773 -25.42 -15.41 18.67
C PHE A 773 -25.98 -14.29 17.79
N LEU A 774 -25.46 -14.15 16.57
CA LEU A 774 -26.12 -13.37 15.54
C LEU A 774 -27.45 -14.05 15.17
N PRO A 775 -28.49 -13.29 14.83
CA PRO A 775 -29.78 -13.86 14.46
C PRO A 775 -29.67 -14.70 13.18
N VAL A 776 -30.44 -15.77 13.11
CA VAL A 776 -30.56 -16.62 11.91
C VAL A 776 -32.00 -16.65 11.47
N CYS A 777 -32.24 -16.46 10.18
CA CYS A 777 -33.54 -16.68 9.59
C CYS A 777 -33.79 -18.19 9.53
N THR A 778 -34.71 -18.72 10.34
CA THR A 778 -35.17 -20.11 10.24
C THR A 778 -36.65 -20.17 10.58
N GLU A 779 -37.42 -20.84 9.73
CA GLU A 779 -38.79 -21.27 10.06
C GLU A 779 -38.76 -22.58 10.86
N ALA A 780 -39.86 -22.89 11.55
CA ALA A 780 -39.95 -23.97 12.54
C ALA A 780 -39.57 -25.38 12.02
N ASP A 781 -39.57 -25.60 10.71
CA ASP A 781 -39.28 -26.88 10.06
C ASP A 781 -37.87 -26.96 9.43
N CYS A 782 -37.12 -25.86 9.42
CA CYS A 782 -35.78 -25.76 8.82
C CYS A 782 -35.69 -26.12 7.33
N LYS A 783 -36.78 -26.15 6.55
CA LYS A 783 -36.75 -26.64 5.15
C LYS A 783 -36.46 -25.57 4.10
N THR A 784 -36.86 -24.32 4.34
CA THR A 784 -36.92 -23.26 3.32
C THR A 784 -35.76 -22.26 3.36
N CYS A 785 -35.09 -22.08 4.50
CA CYS A 785 -33.98 -21.12 4.60
C CYS A 785 -32.63 -21.80 4.30
N GLU A 786 -31.99 -21.41 3.19
CA GLU A 786 -30.75 -22.02 2.71
C GLU A 786 -29.49 -21.54 3.47
N THR A 787 -29.46 -20.31 3.97
CA THR A 787 -28.26 -19.75 4.61
C THR A 787 -28.34 -19.75 6.14
N LEU A 788 -27.82 -20.80 6.78
CA LEU A 788 -27.80 -20.96 8.23
C LEU A 788 -26.58 -20.33 8.94
N ASP A 789 -25.54 -19.98 8.18
CA ASP A 789 -24.28 -19.45 8.71
C ASP A 789 -24.23 -17.91 8.61
N PRO A 790 -24.41 -17.17 9.72
CA PRO A 790 -24.35 -15.72 9.73
C PRO A 790 -22.93 -15.16 9.89
N TYR A 791 -21.91 -16.00 10.04
CA TYR A 791 -20.54 -15.61 10.40
C TYR A 791 -19.57 -15.70 9.23
N SER A 792 -19.53 -16.84 8.55
CA SER A 792 -18.53 -17.10 7.52
C SER A 792 -18.63 -16.10 6.37
N PHE A 793 -17.51 -15.44 6.06
CA PHE A 793 -17.38 -14.54 4.91
C PHE A 793 -18.50 -13.50 4.81
N ARG A 794 -18.89 -12.92 5.95
CA ARG A 794 -19.91 -11.88 6.03
C ARG A 794 -19.39 -10.64 6.73
N VAL A 795 -19.72 -9.48 6.18
CA VAL A 795 -19.42 -8.17 6.76
C VAL A 795 -20.68 -7.32 6.84
N SER A 796 -20.77 -6.49 7.87
CA SER A 796 -21.66 -5.34 7.91
C SER A 796 -20.87 -4.08 7.63
N ILE A 797 -21.32 -3.30 6.65
CA ILE A 797 -20.71 -2.04 6.23
C ILE A 797 -21.64 -0.92 6.61
N VAL A 798 -21.17 -0.02 7.47
CA VAL A 798 -22.01 1.00 8.09
C VAL A 798 -21.49 2.39 7.75
N PHE A 799 -22.29 3.16 7.00
CA PHE A 799 -22.02 4.53 6.59
C PHE A 799 -22.87 5.53 7.40
N PRO A 800 -22.37 6.75 7.69
CA PRO A 800 -23.18 7.83 8.23
C PRO A 800 -24.11 8.38 7.14
N GLY A 801 -25.40 8.11 7.24
CA GLY A 801 -26.40 8.53 6.25
C GLY A 801 -26.82 10.01 6.35
N PHE A 802 -26.19 10.79 7.25
CA PHE A 802 -26.61 12.14 7.63
C PHE A 802 -25.67 13.26 7.15
N THR A 803 -24.55 12.95 6.48
CA THR A 803 -23.68 14.01 5.91
C THR A 803 -24.24 14.49 4.56
N PRO A 804 -23.94 15.72 4.12
CA PRO A 804 -24.45 16.24 2.83
C PRO A 804 -24.09 15.36 1.63
N ARG A 805 -22.84 14.86 1.55
CA ARG A 805 -22.43 13.95 0.48
C ARG A 805 -23.06 12.57 0.60
N PHE A 806 -23.15 12.01 1.81
CA PHE A 806 -23.63 10.63 2.02
C PHE A 806 -25.16 10.55 2.06
N SER A 807 -25.88 11.67 2.14
CA SER A 807 -27.33 11.72 1.92
C SER A 807 -27.70 11.69 0.44
N ASN A 808 -26.77 12.00 -0.47
CA ASN A 808 -27.00 11.96 -1.92
C ASN A 808 -27.06 10.52 -2.46
N LEU A 809 -28.17 10.15 -3.12
CA LEU A 809 -28.41 8.79 -3.61
C LEU A 809 -27.45 8.34 -4.72
N ASP A 810 -26.97 9.23 -5.57
CA ASP A 810 -26.02 8.88 -6.64
C ASP A 810 -24.65 8.55 -6.03
N PHE A 811 -24.23 9.32 -5.02
CA PHE A 811 -23.03 8.99 -4.25
C PHE A 811 -23.17 7.64 -3.52
N ARG A 812 -24.35 7.36 -2.93
CA ARG A 812 -24.60 6.06 -2.29
C ARG A 812 -24.46 4.90 -3.28
N LYS A 813 -25.08 5.00 -4.45
CA LYS A 813 -24.98 3.98 -5.51
C LYS A 813 -23.53 3.77 -5.95
N TYR A 814 -22.78 4.86 -6.12
CA TYR A 814 -21.36 4.81 -6.45
C TYR A 814 -20.56 4.10 -5.35
N MET A 815 -20.75 4.44 -4.08
CA MET A 815 -20.07 3.77 -2.97
C MET A 815 -20.44 2.31 -2.83
N GLU A 816 -21.72 1.97 -2.97
CA GLU A 816 -22.16 0.57 -2.93
C GLU A 816 -21.55 -0.25 -4.06
N LYS A 817 -21.38 0.34 -5.25
CA LYS A 817 -20.66 -0.27 -6.38
C LYS A 817 -19.18 -0.51 -6.03
N ILE A 818 -18.45 0.52 -5.59
CA ILE A 818 -17.03 0.39 -5.20
C ILE A 818 -16.87 -0.71 -4.16
N ILE A 819 -17.70 -0.71 -3.11
CA ILE A 819 -17.61 -1.69 -2.04
C ILE A 819 -17.78 -3.11 -2.58
N ARG A 820 -18.69 -3.34 -3.53
CA ARG A 820 -18.90 -4.67 -4.13
C ARG A 820 -17.76 -5.08 -5.06
N GLU A 821 -17.14 -4.13 -5.76
CA GLU A 821 -16.00 -4.37 -6.67
C GLU A 821 -14.70 -4.61 -5.90
N GLU A 822 -14.53 -3.99 -4.74
CA GLU A 822 -13.30 -4.04 -3.95
C GLU A 822 -13.31 -5.14 -2.87
N LEU A 823 -14.49 -5.68 -2.51
CA LEU A 823 -14.58 -6.82 -1.59
C LEU A 823 -14.14 -8.12 -2.28
N PRO A 824 -13.52 -9.07 -1.54
CA PRO A 824 -13.30 -10.40 -2.06
C PRO A 824 -14.61 -11.05 -2.51
N ALA A 825 -14.62 -11.67 -3.69
CA ALA A 825 -15.86 -12.15 -4.32
C ALA A 825 -16.68 -13.15 -3.48
N HIS A 826 -16.04 -13.85 -2.53
CA HIS A 826 -16.69 -14.80 -1.64
C HIS A 826 -17.23 -14.15 -0.35
N VAL A 827 -16.98 -12.86 -0.11
CA VAL A 827 -17.43 -12.10 1.06
C VAL A 827 -18.71 -11.36 0.75
N LEU A 828 -19.76 -11.62 1.53
CA LEU A 828 -21.06 -10.98 1.41
C LEU A 828 -21.16 -9.76 2.34
N ALA A 829 -21.51 -8.60 1.78
CA ALA A 829 -21.73 -7.38 2.54
C ALA A 829 -23.21 -7.06 2.77
N ARG A 830 -23.55 -6.71 4.01
CA ARG A 830 -24.77 -5.96 4.36
C ARG A 830 -24.40 -4.49 4.49
N ILE A 831 -24.86 -3.65 3.57
CA ILE A 831 -24.57 -2.20 3.58
C ILE A 831 -25.74 -1.45 4.23
N CYS A 832 -25.43 -0.62 5.23
CA CYS A 832 -26.39 0.19 5.97
C CYS A 832 -25.96 1.66 5.99
N TRP A 833 -26.86 2.58 5.63
CA TRP A 833 -26.66 4.03 5.82
C TRP A 833 -27.44 4.48 7.05
N VAL A 834 -26.78 4.76 8.18
CA VAL A 834 -27.46 4.94 9.47
C VAL A 834 -27.56 6.41 9.88
N GLY A 835 -28.61 6.77 10.62
CA GLY A 835 -28.75 8.10 11.22
C GLY A 835 -27.78 8.33 12.39
N GLU A 836 -27.59 9.59 12.77
CA GLU A 836 -26.59 10.05 13.76
C GLU A 836 -26.73 9.35 15.13
N LYS A 837 -27.95 9.24 15.66
CA LYS A 837 -28.23 8.57 16.95
C LYS A 837 -27.82 7.09 16.95
N HIS A 838 -28.19 6.35 15.90
CA HIS A 838 -27.82 4.95 15.76
C HIS A 838 -26.30 4.78 15.55
N MET A 839 -25.68 5.69 14.81
CA MET A 839 -24.23 5.72 14.62
C MET A 839 -23.49 5.86 15.95
N GLY A 840 -23.86 6.84 16.78
CA GLY A 840 -23.23 7.04 18.10
C GLY A 840 -23.40 5.84 19.04
N SER A 841 -24.56 5.15 18.99
CA SER A 841 -24.78 3.91 19.75
C SER A 841 -23.85 2.78 19.28
N LEU A 842 -23.74 2.59 17.96
CA LEU A 842 -22.85 1.60 17.35
C LEU A 842 -21.39 1.85 17.71
N GLU A 843 -20.90 3.07 17.52
CA GLU A 843 -19.53 3.48 17.83
C GLU A 843 -19.14 3.15 19.27
N LYS A 844 -20.01 3.51 20.21
CA LYS A 844 -19.81 3.27 21.64
C LYS A 844 -19.67 1.78 21.96
N GLN A 845 -20.56 0.93 21.44
CA GLN A 845 -20.48 -0.51 21.72
C GLN A 845 -19.35 -1.18 20.95
N TYR A 846 -19.10 -0.76 19.71
CA TYR A 846 -18.05 -1.33 18.86
C TYR A 846 -16.66 -1.04 19.44
N HIS A 847 -16.39 0.19 19.87
CA HIS A 847 -15.14 0.56 20.52
C HIS A 847 -14.92 -0.23 21.82
N LYS A 848 -15.96 -0.39 22.66
CA LYS A 848 -15.89 -1.20 23.88
C LYS A 848 -15.55 -2.66 23.58
N TRP A 849 -16.21 -3.23 22.57
CA TRP A 849 -15.97 -4.61 22.16
C TRP A 849 -14.57 -4.80 21.58
N LEU A 850 -14.10 -3.93 20.69
CA LEU A 850 -12.73 -3.99 20.14
C LEU A 850 -11.68 -3.92 21.25
N SER A 851 -11.88 -3.00 22.22
CA SER A 851 -10.99 -2.88 23.38
C SER A 851 -10.95 -4.14 24.23
N TYR A 852 -12.09 -4.83 24.38
CA TYR A 852 -12.15 -6.13 25.03
C TYR A 852 -11.44 -7.21 24.19
N ALA A 853 -11.70 -7.24 22.88
CA ALA A 853 -11.17 -8.23 21.95
C ALA A 853 -9.65 -8.19 21.88
N GLN A 854 -9.04 -7.00 21.77
CA GLN A 854 -7.58 -6.83 21.76
C GLN A 854 -6.94 -7.33 23.06
N LYS A 855 -7.52 -6.99 24.21
CA LYS A 855 -7.02 -7.42 25.53
C LYS A 855 -7.16 -8.93 25.77
N ASN A 856 -8.17 -9.58 25.19
CA ASN A 856 -8.53 -10.97 25.47
C ASN A 856 -8.48 -11.88 24.24
N CYS A 857 -7.78 -11.47 23.18
CA CYS A 857 -7.73 -12.18 21.89
C CYS A 857 -7.38 -13.68 22.06
N ASN A 858 -6.43 -13.98 22.95
CA ASN A 858 -5.96 -15.35 23.21
C ASN A 858 -6.78 -16.12 24.24
N SER A 859 -7.48 -15.41 25.12
CA SER A 859 -8.13 -15.96 26.31
C SER A 859 -9.49 -15.30 26.51
N PRO A 860 -10.48 -15.61 25.67
CA PRO A 860 -11.83 -15.05 25.81
C PRO A 860 -12.37 -15.38 27.21
N ARG A 861 -12.92 -14.37 27.89
CA ARG A 861 -13.50 -14.50 29.23
C ARG A 861 -14.95 -14.96 29.15
N LEU A 862 -15.45 -15.59 30.21
CA LEU A 862 -16.87 -15.82 30.40
C LEU A 862 -17.62 -14.47 30.56
N ASN A 863 -18.84 -14.39 30.05
CA ASN A 863 -19.76 -13.24 30.15
C ASN A 863 -19.28 -11.97 29.43
N ASN A 864 -19.06 -12.07 28.11
CA ASN A 864 -18.67 -10.92 27.30
C ASN A 864 -19.87 -9.98 27.03
N LYS A 865 -20.22 -9.13 28.01
CA LYS A 865 -21.29 -8.13 27.86
C LYS A 865 -21.06 -7.19 26.67
N SER A 866 -19.81 -6.88 26.33
CA SER A 866 -19.50 -5.97 25.22
C SER A 866 -19.88 -6.55 23.85
N LEU A 867 -19.69 -7.86 23.65
CA LEU A 867 -20.13 -8.54 22.43
C LEU A 867 -21.65 -8.59 22.35
N ASN A 868 -22.31 -8.95 23.46
CA ASN A 868 -23.77 -9.05 23.49
C ASN A 868 -24.44 -7.71 23.15
N ASN A 869 -23.99 -6.62 23.80
CA ASN A 869 -24.50 -5.28 23.52
C ASN A 869 -24.23 -4.84 22.06
N LEU A 870 -23.09 -5.22 21.48
CA LEU A 870 -22.79 -4.90 20.07
C LEU A 870 -23.72 -5.66 19.13
N ILE A 871 -23.99 -6.95 19.40
CA ILE A 871 -24.94 -7.76 18.64
C ILE A 871 -26.34 -7.15 18.69
N ASP A 872 -26.78 -6.67 19.86
CA ASP A 872 -28.09 -6.04 20.01
C ASP A 872 -28.20 -4.76 19.15
N VAL A 873 -27.20 -3.86 19.22
CA VAL A 873 -27.18 -2.65 18.39
C VAL A 873 -27.14 -2.96 16.89
N LEU A 874 -26.41 -4.00 16.46
CA LEU A 874 -26.36 -4.41 15.04
C LEU A 874 -27.71 -4.93 14.50
N GLN A 875 -28.63 -5.34 15.37
CA GLN A 875 -29.98 -5.75 14.98
C GLN A 875 -30.91 -4.55 14.81
N GLU A 876 -30.67 -3.45 15.53
CA GLU A 876 -31.49 -2.24 15.49
C GLU A 876 -31.16 -1.31 14.31
N ILE A 877 -29.91 -1.37 13.80
CA ILE A 877 -29.50 -0.51 12.68
C ILE A 877 -30.20 -0.85 11.36
N HIS A 878 -30.66 0.19 10.67
CA HIS A 878 -31.30 0.12 9.37
C HIS A 878 -30.90 1.32 8.50
N THR A 879 -31.05 1.17 7.18
CA THR A 879 -30.77 2.23 6.21
C THR A 879 -31.82 3.34 6.32
N VAL A 880 -31.37 4.57 6.54
CA VAL A 880 -32.20 5.78 6.49
C VAL A 880 -32.15 6.36 5.08
N TYR A 881 -33.31 6.64 4.50
CA TYR A 881 -33.45 7.28 3.18
C TYR A 881 -33.78 8.76 3.35
N PRO A 882 -33.45 9.66 2.40
CA PRO A 882 -33.91 11.05 2.45
C PRO A 882 -35.44 11.16 2.37
N SER A 883 -36.04 12.24 2.90
CA SER A 883 -37.47 12.53 2.75
C SER A 883 -37.78 12.85 1.28
N GLY A 884 -38.86 12.35 0.71
CA GLY A 884 -39.37 12.78 -0.61
C GLY A 884 -40.61 13.65 -0.49
N THR A 885 -40.85 14.56 -1.43
CA THR A 885 -42.06 15.42 -1.44
C THR A 885 -43.18 14.85 -2.32
N LEU A 886 -44.41 14.76 -1.78
CA LEU A 886 -45.63 14.45 -2.54
C LEU A 886 -46.06 15.69 -3.31
N HIS A 887 -46.26 15.56 -4.62
CA HIS A 887 -46.61 16.68 -5.51
C HIS A 887 -48.09 16.67 -5.90
N ASP A 888 -48.63 17.87 -6.07
CA ASP A 888 -49.89 18.13 -6.78
C ASP A 888 -49.59 18.55 -8.22
N CYS A 889 -50.43 18.17 -9.18
CA CYS A 889 -50.10 18.12 -10.61
C CYS A 889 -49.88 19.45 -11.35
N GLU A 890 -49.77 20.61 -10.67
CA GLU A 890 -49.77 21.93 -11.32
C GLU A 890 -48.39 22.58 -11.52
N ASP A 891 -47.35 22.20 -10.77
CA ASP A 891 -46.02 22.80 -10.89
C ASP A 891 -44.96 21.76 -11.28
N GLY A 892 -44.57 21.78 -12.57
CA GLY A 892 -43.44 21.02 -13.07
C GLY A 892 -42.16 21.84 -13.02
N ASP A 893 -41.32 21.61 -12.00
CA ASP A 893 -39.85 21.64 -12.08
C ASP A 893 -39.22 21.17 -10.73
N GLU A 894 -38.22 20.29 -10.82
CA GLU A 894 -37.83 19.27 -9.83
C GLU A 894 -36.80 19.70 -8.77
N VAL A 895 -36.90 19.16 -7.54
CA VAL A 895 -35.74 19.01 -6.61
C VAL A 895 -35.69 17.64 -5.90
N ASN A 896 -36.81 16.98 -5.55
CA ASN A 896 -36.75 15.70 -4.79
C ASN A 896 -38.04 14.83 -4.82
N PRO A 897 -38.35 14.12 -5.93
CA PRO A 897 -39.57 13.31 -6.06
C PRO A 897 -39.57 12.07 -5.15
N ILE A 898 -40.74 11.62 -4.70
CA ILE A 898 -40.87 10.34 -3.96
C ILE A 898 -40.55 9.17 -4.88
N VAL A 899 -39.54 8.40 -4.52
CA VAL A 899 -39.13 7.16 -5.17
C VAL A 899 -39.23 6.02 -4.16
N LEU A 900 -40.13 5.06 -4.42
CA LEU A 900 -40.32 3.87 -3.60
C LEU A 900 -38.98 3.12 -3.39
N GLY A 901 -38.63 2.90 -2.12
CA GLY A 901 -37.36 2.25 -1.74
C GLY A 901 -36.11 3.15 -1.83
N GLN A 902 -36.28 4.44 -2.12
CA GLN A 902 -35.19 5.44 -2.16
C GLN A 902 -35.49 6.72 -1.38
N THR A 903 -36.77 6.97 -1.05
CA THR A 903 -37.21 8.10 -0.22
C THR A 903 -38.20 7.63 0.85
N HIS A 904 -38.23 8.28 2.02
CA HIS A 904 -39.29 8.09 3.02
C HIS A 904 -40.36 9.18 2.91
N ILE A 905 -41.57 8.88 3.36
CA ILE A 905 -42.71 9.80 3.38
C ILE A 905 -42.76 10.48 4.76
N GLY A 906 -42.69 11.81 4.80
CA GLY A 906 -42.78 12.62 6.03
C GLY A 906 -41.53 13.42 6.37
N ASN A 907 -41.69 14.42 7.25
CA ASN A 907 -40.61 15.32 7.68
C ASN A 907 -39.72 14.61 8.74
N GLN A 908 -38.41 14.58 8.51
CA GLN A 908 -37.46 13.80 9.32
C GLN A 908 -37.47 14.21 10.81
N ASP A 909 -37.75 15.48 11.11
CA ASP A 909 -37.86 16.02 12.48
C ASP A 909 -39.14 15.58 13.22
N GLU A 910 -40.23 15.28 12.50
CA GLU A 910 -41.47 14.80 13.11
C GLU A 910 -41.41 13.31 13.43
N ILE A 911 -40.70 12.52 12.63
CA ILE A 911 -40.49 11.08 12.86
C ILE A 911 -39.61 10.85 14.10
N ILE A 912 -38.62 11.72 14.34
CA ILE A 912 -37.79 11.69 15.54
C ILE A 912 -38.63 11.93 16.80
N LYS A 913 -39.64 12.83 16.74
CA LYS A 913 -40.57 13.09 17.86
C LYS A 913 -41.59 11.98 18.08
N THR A 914 -42.07 11.30 17.04
CA THR A 914 -43.06 10.22 17.20
C THR A 914 -42.49 8.92 17.81
N ASN A 915 -41.17 8.75 17.84
CA ASN A 915 -40.49 7.64 18.53
C ASN A 915 -40.07 8.01 19.99
N GLU A 916 -40.56 9.12 20.54
CA GLU A 916 -40.37 9.50 21.95
C GLU A 916 -41.47 8.96 22.89
N ASN A 917 -42.37 8.08 22.40
CA ASN A 917 -43.32 7.33 23.24
C ASN A 917 -42.99 5.84 23.31
#